data_AF-A0A914Y6T1-F1
#
_entry.id   AF-A0A914Y6T1-F1
#
_cell.length_a   1.000
_cell.length_b   1.000
_cell.length_c   1.000
_cell.angle_alpha   90.00
_cell.angle_beta   90.00
_cell.angle_gamma   90.00
#
_symmetry.space_group_name_H-M   'P 1'
#
loop_
_entity.id
_entity.type
_entity.pdbx_description
1 polymer ?
#
loop_
_entity_poly.entity_id
_entity_poly.type
_entity_poly.pdbx_seq_one_letter_code
_entity_poly.pdbx_strand_id
1 'polypeptide(L)'
;MGDDPMNNFAVYPSQVYLRRELIAWGDCVKLNYRQKPSDCPYLWEYMTRYSLQCAKLFHGFRIDNCHSTPIHVAEYLLSKAREIRPHLYVVAELFTGSEQIDHVFVNRLGITSLIREAQNAPDSHEQGRFVYRYGGDPVGAFRSKTTRPALSSVAHALFFDQTHDNPPPAEKRTVYDHVPTAAMTSIAYCASGSNRGYDEFIPFHIDVVQEARQYATWHELEELGGGMVKARKLFNDMHFDLCANGFTELFVDQINVDVVAVTRHNPFTHESVLVISHTCFSGFNWSPEAKEIHIADNISEILFEVKTIERPKDSLGGSGDPGKEYLTGDTRYSVEIYENVPFEKSGAVKIENNTISFNLFPSGSVIAFKITPKPTTVESCNKIESLVSNDTVRKQLKSVVKPLSHQKLNFILFRCEKEDLSEFGEGAYELSNVGKFVYCGLEGIYPMIKRIQETNDLGHPLCSNLRDGHWLCDYIVRRLRRLPETQKVADIFEQSLGLLKDVPHFLRPCYFELIFIYLRDSIVEATLEKLNYAAFADTQLSKQLALNSVAFLADIASARLPPIEDPVLPEGDSHANSLAAGLPHFCEGIWRNWGRDTFIALPGLLLSTGRYDDAKNIILAFGGALRHGLIPNLLGEGKCSRYNCRDAVWFWLSAIVQYCEKAPNGEHILKSTVARIYPRDDSEYGEIKTEELHETMYECLQRHYEGIQFKERNAGHQIDEQMVDDGFNVTAKINHKTGFVEGGNVNNCGTWMDKMGSSPHAGNKGLPATPRDGAAVELQGLALFVAESLATLHSKGVFPYDGLHNEGRDKHLMWSEWAKLLRSSFPEYFYVSDSTDHQLINRRNIIKDSVGSTQKFTDFQLRPNFCITLSLVPDILPPNEAWQSLLAASKFLLGPLGIRTLDPSDYTYNGNYFNDDQSSNKATAAGWNYHQGPEWLWVAGTFLRAMIRVAEKLGAAEKREAMTLIKDKLYAYQKHMLTSDWRSLPELTNKDGAFCPGSCPAQAWSISCLIEAIEAVKNSL
;
A
#
# COMPACT_ATOMS: atom_id res chain seq x y z
N MET A 1 -41.03 -7.42 -16.29
CA MET A 1 -39.68 -7.86 -16.69
C MET A 1 -38.70 -6.73 -16.44
N GLY A 2 -37.55 -7.00 -15.81
CA GLY A 2 -36.56 -5.97 -15.44
C GLY A 2 -36.85 -5.21 -14.13
N ASP A 3 -37.67 -5.78 -13.24
CA ASP A 3 -37.90 -5.24 -11.89
C ASP A 3 -36.79 -5.70 -10.93
N ASP A 4 -36.59 -4.98 -9.83
CA ASP A 4 -35.61 -5.35 -8.81
C ASP A 4 -36.08 -6.63 -8.09
N PRO A 5 -35.34 -7.76 -8.20
CA PRO A 5 -35.76 -9.02 -7.62
C PRO A 5 -35.84 -9.01 -6.09
N MET A 6 -35.19 -8.04 -5.44
CA MET A 6 -35.27 -7.83 -3.99
C MET A 6 -36.65 -7.33 -3.55
N ASN A 7 -37.43 -6.74 -4.46
CA ASN A 7 -38.75 -6.22 -4.16
C ASN A 7 -39.80 -7.33 -4.28
N ASN A 8 -40.51 -7.58 -3.19
CA ASN A 8 -41.65 -8.47 -3.22
C ASN A 8 -42.82 -7.79 -3.95
N PHE A 9 -42.98 -8.11 -5.24
CA PHE A 9 -44.03 -7.59 -6.11
C PHE A 9 -45.47 -7.82 -5.62
N ALA A 10 -45.67 -8.73 -4.65
CA ALA A 10 -46.99 -9.00 -4.07
C ALA A 10 -47.35 -8.13 -2.86
N VAL A 11 -46.43 -7.25 -2.42
CA VAL A 11 -46.61 -6.40 -1.23
C VAL A 11 -46.64 -4.92 -1.63
N TYR A 12 -47.49 -4.14 -0.95
CA TYR A 12 -47.56 -2.69 -1.12
C TYR A 12 -46.19 -2.04 -0.89
N PRO A 13 -45.75 -1.04 -1.70
CA PRO A 13 -46.53 -0.29 -2.69
C PRO A 13 -46.56 -0.87 -4.11
N SER A 14 -46.08 -2.09 -4.33
CA SER A 14 -46.07 -2.68 -5.67
C SER A 14 -47.48 -2.80 -6.26
N GLN A 15 -47.62 -2.45 -7.55
CA GLN A 15 -48.86 -2.54 -8.32
C GLN A 15 -48.78 -3.54 -9.46
N VAL A 16 -47.79 -4.44 -9.45
CA VAL A 16 -47.50 -5.38 -10.55
C VAL A 16 -48.72 -6.22 -10.95
N TYR A 17 -49.52 -6.69 -9.97
CA TYR A 17 -50.77 -7.42 -10.26
C TYR A 17 -51.82 -6.54 -10.96
N LEU A 18 -52.00 -5.30 -10.51
CA LEU A 18 -52.98 -4.37 -11.08
C LEU A 18 -52.59 -3.90 -12.49
N ARG A 19 -51.30 -3.66 -12.70
CA ARG A 19 -50.73 -3.25 -13.98
C ARG A 19 -50.57 -4.41 -14.98
N ARG A 20 -50.82 -5.66 -14.54
CA ARG A 20 -50.63 -6.88 -15.33
C ARG A 20 -49.21 -7.06 -15.85
N GLU A 21 -48.23 -6.71 -15.02
CA GLU A 21 -46.80 -6.80 -15.35
C GLU A 21 -46.17 -8.14 -14.92
N LEU A 22 -46.95 -8.99 -14.23
CA LEU A 22 -46.54 -10.33 -13.82
C LEU A 22 -46.74 -11.33 -14.95
N ILE A 23 -45.69 -12.08 -15.28
CA ILE A 23 -45.83 -13.34 -16.00
C ILE A 23 -46.25 -14.38 -14.96
N ALA A 24 -47.53 -14.77 -14.98
CA ALA A 24 -48.12 -15.57 -13.92
C ALA A 24 -47.97 -17.08 -14.18
N TRP A 25 -47.45 -17.80 -13.19
CA TRP A 25 -47.47 -19.26 -13.13
C TRP A 25 -48.75 -19.71 -12.42
N GLY A 26 -49.78 -20.06 -13.20
CA GLY A 26 -51.12 -20.36 -12.68
C GLY A 26 -51.25 -21.71 -11.94
N ASP A 27 -50.23 -22.55 -12.05
CA ASP A 27 -50.05 -23.81 -11.33
C ASP A 27 -49.56 -23.61 -9.88
N CYS A 28 -49.00 -22.44 -9.56
CA CYS A 28 -48.39 -22.13 -8.28
C CYS A 28 -49.11 -21.00 -7.51
N VAL A 29 -49.03 -21.03 -6.18
CA VAL A 29 -49.49 -19.93 -5.30
C VAL A 29 -48.30 -19.34 -4.55
N LYS A 30 -48.08 -18.03 -4.68
CA LYS A 30 -46.99 -17.33 -3.98
C LYS A 30 -47.22 -17.32 -2.46
N LEU A 31 -46.28 -17.87 -1.71
CA LEU A 31 -46.32 -17.93 -0.25
C LEU A 31 -45.95 -16.59 0.39
N ASN A 32 -46.79 -16.08 1.31
CA ASN A 32 -46.56 -14.81 1.99
C ASN A 32 -46.07 -15.02 3.43
N TYR A 33 -44.74 -15.04 3.61
CA TYR A 33 -44.09 -15.21 4.91
C TYR A 33 -44.15 -13.98 5.82
N ARG A 34 -44.46 -12.79 5.27
CA ARG A 34 -44.31 -11.50 5.95
C ARG A 34 -42.90 -11.34 6.54
N GLN A 35 -42.73 -10.75 7.72
CA GLN A 35 -41.42 -10.37 8.24
C GLN A 35 -40.88 -11.38 9.26
N LYS A 36 -41.73 -12.04 10.04
CA LYS A 36 -41.31 -12.96 11.12
C LYS A 36 -42.24 -14.16 11.29
N PRO A 37 -41.78 -15.25 11.94
CA PRO A 37 -42.60 -16.44 12.16
C PRO A 37 -43.98 -16.18 12.76
N SER A 38 -44.10 -15.23 13.70
CA SER A 38 -45.39 -14.90 14.32
C SER A 38 -46.40 -14.24 13.40
N ASP A 39 -45.98 -13.73 12.24
CA ASP A 39 -46.89 -13.10 11.27
C ASP A 39 -47.67 -14.14 10.44
N CYS A 40 -47.10 -15.35 10.26
CA CYS A 40 -47.77 -16.48 9.60
C CYS A 40 -47.30 -17.83 10.19
N PRO A 41 -47.66 -18.13 11.46
CA PRO A 41 -47.04 -19.21 12.24
C PRO A 41 -47.06 -20.58 11.54
N TYR A 42 -48.21 -20.94 10.96
CA TYR A 42 -48.38 -22.22 10.28
C TYR A 42 -47.40 -22.39 9.11
N LEU A 43 -47.27 -21.38 8.25
CA LEU A 43 -46.41 -21.46 7.06
C LEU A 43 -44.93 -21.64 7.47
N TRP A 44 -44.47 -20.84 8.44
CA TRP A 44 -43.11 -20.93 8.95
C TRP A 44 -42.84 -22.29 9.61
N GLU A 45 -43.77 -22.80 10.43
CA GLU A 45 -43.63 -24.11 11.05
C GLU A 45 -43.63 -25.25 10.03
N TYR A 46 -44.52 -25.20 9.05
CA TYR A 46 -44.59 -26.16 7.97
C TYR A 46 -43.28 -26.21 7.18
N MET A 47 -42.79 -25.05 6.74
CA MET A 47 -41.55 -24.96 5.97
C MET A 47 -40.31 -25.29 6.79
N THR A 48 -40.31 -24.99 8.09
CA THR A 48 -39.25 -25.45 9.00
C THR A 48 -39.19 -26.98 9.02
N ARG A 49 -40.33 -27.65 9.23
CA ARG A 49 -40.39 -29.12 9.25
C ARG A 49 -39.97 -29.71 7.90
N TYR A 50 -40.41 -29.11 6.80
CA TYR A 50 -40.00 -29.50 5.46
C TYR A 50 -38.48 -29.40 5.26
N SER A 51 -37.87 -28.25 5.54
CA SER A 51 -36.43 -28.06 5.43
C SER A 51 -35.63 -29.01 6.33
N LEU A 52 -36.10 -29.28 7.56
CA LEU A 52 -35.49 -30.26 8.45
C LEU A 52 -35.57 -31.68 7.90
N GLN A 53 -36.71 -32.08 7.31
CA GLN A 53 -36.86 -33.38 6.68
C GLN A 53 -35.94 -33.53 5.47
N CYS A 54 -35.88 -32.51 4.59
CA CYS A 54 -34.96 -32.50 3.47
C CYS A 54 -33.50 -32.62 3.92
N ALA A 55 -33.08 -31.90 4.96
CA ALA A 55 -31.71 -31.94 5.46
C ALA A 55 -31.29 -33.33 6.01
N LYS A 56 -32.25 -34.09 6.56
CA LYS A 56 -32.03 -35.48 6.99
C LYS A 56 -31.75 -36.40 5.82
N LEU A 57 -32.41 -36.17 4.68
CA LEU A 57 -32.35 -37.05 3.51
C LEU A 57 -31.22 -36.68 2.53
N PHE A 58 -30.99 -35.40 2.30
CA PHE A 58 -30.11 -34.91 1.22
C PHE A 58 -28.84 -34.25 1.73
N HIS A 59 -27.77 -34.35 0.93
CA HIS A 59 -26.46 -33.73 1.20
C HIS A 59 -26.45 -32.21 0.97
N GLY A 60 -27.38 -31.71 0.15
CA GLY A 60 -27.46 -30.32 -0.22
C GLY A 60 -28.80 -29.94 -0.82
N PHE A 61 -29.01 -28.64 -1.00
CA PHE A 61 -30.21 -28.06 -1.60
C PHE A 61 -29.86 -27.26 -2.85
N ARG A 62 -30.69 -27.36 -3.89
CA ARG A 62 -30.78 -26.38 -4.99
C ARG A 62 -31.92 -25.42 -4.65
N ILE A 63 -31.61 -24.13 -4.55
CA ILE A 63 -32.60 -23.08 -4.33
C ILE A 63 -32.94 -22.48 -5.69
N ASP A 64 -34.12 -22.83 -6.15
CA ASP A 64 -34.73 -22.28 -7.35
C ASP A 64 -35.08 -20.80 -7.15
N ASN A 65 -34.83 -19.99 -8.18
CA ASN A 65 -35.15 -18.56 -8.20
C ASN A 65 -34.82 -17.84 -6.87
N CYS A 66 -33.58 -18.04 -6.38
CA CYS A 66 -33.18 -17.63 -5.03
C CYS A 66 -33.30 -16.12 -4.81
N HIS A 67 -33.03 -15.34 -5.86
CA HIS A 67 -33.12 -13.88 -5.86
C HIS A 67 -34.54 -13.36 -5.56
N SER A 68 -35.58 -14.12 -5.89
CA SER A 68 -36.98 -13.77 -5.61
C SER A 68 -37.48 -14.27 -4.24
N THR A 69 -36.63 -14.98 -3.48
CA THR A 69 -36.93 -15.43 -2.13
C THR A 69 -36.50 -14.38 -1.11
N PRO A 70 -37.39 -13.90 -0.22
CA PRO A 70 -37.00 -12.95 0.81
C PRO A 70 -35.85 -13.50 1.66
N ILE A 71 -34.75 -12.76 1.70
CA ILE A 71 -33.47 -13.25 2.24
C ILE A 71 -33.58 -13.74 3.69
N HIS A 72 -34.39 -13.08 4.53
CA HIS A 72 -34.60 -13.47 5.93
C HIS A 72 -35.32 -14.81 6.08
N VAL A 73 -36.17 -15.17 5.11
CA VAL A 73 -36.87 -16.47 5.09
C VAL A 73 -35.87 -17.58 4.75
N ALA A 74 -35.11 -17.40 3.66
CA ALA A 74 -34.10 -18.37 3.23
C ALA A 74 -33.03 -18.57 4.32
N GLU A 75 -32.54 -17.48 4.93
CA GLU A 75 -31.54 -17.49 5.99
C GLU A 75 -32.02 -18.32 7.19
N TYR A 76 -33.26 -18.11 7.64
CA TYR A 76 -33.85 -18.88 8.73
C TYR A 76 -34.00 -20.37 8.38
N LEU A 77 -34.55 -20.69 7.21
CA LEU A 77 -34.79 -22.09 6.83
C LEU A 77 -33.49 -22.87 6.60
N LEU A 78 -32.49 -22.23 5.99
CA LEU A 78 -31.16 -22.82 5.82
C LEU A 78 -30.44 -22.98 7.17
N SER A 79 -30.58 -22.02 8.08
CA SER A 79 -30.07 -22.16 9.45
C SER A 79 -30.66 -23.40 10.13
N LYS A 80 -31.98 -23.62 10.04
CA LYS A 80 -32.64 -24.82 10.55
C LYS A 80 -32.16 -26.10 9.88
N ALA A 81 -31.99 -26.09 8.56
CA ALA A 81 -31.44 -27.24 7.85
C ALA A 81 -30.00 -27.57 8.31
N ARG A 82 -29.16 -26.55 8.57
CA ARG A 82 -27.79 -26.72 9.04
C ARG A 82 -27.68 -27.20 10.49
N GLU A 83 -28.72 -27.03 11.32
CA GLU A 83 -28.79 -27.67 12.64
C GLU A 83 -28.80 -29.21 12.51
N ILE A 84 -29.40 -29.74 11.45
CA ILE A 84 -29.40 -31.18 11.14
C ILE A 84 -28.15 -31.60 10.37
N ARG A 85 -27.73 -30.78 9.40
CA ARG A 85 -26.58 -31.06 8.54
C ARG A 85 -25.64 -29.85 8.48
N PRO A 86 -24.64 -29.77 9.38
CA PRO A 86 -23.73 -28.63 9.43
C PRO A 86 -23.00 -28.35 8.12
N HIS A 87 -22.66 -29.41 7.36
CA HIS A 87 -21.98 -29.36 6.06
C HIS A 87 -22.95 -29.36 4.87
N LEU A 88 -24.16 -28.82 5.02
CA LEU A 88 -25.14 -28.74 3.94
C LEU A 88 -24.55 -27.95 2.75
N TYR A 89 -24.46 -28.61 1.59
CA TYR A 89 -24.07 -27.97 0.34
C TYR A 89 -25.26 -27.18 -0.21
N VAL A 90 -25.08 -25.91 -0.54
CA VAL A 90 -26.19 -25.07 -1.03
C VAL A 90 -25.83 -24.50 -2.39
N VAL A 91 -26.68 -24.78 -3.37
CA VAL A 91 -26.59 -24.27 -4.72
C VAL A 91 -27.75 -23.32 -4.95
N ALA A 92 -27.52 -22.19 -5.59
CA ALA A 92 -28.58 -21.24 -5.91
C ALA A 92 -28.57 -20.85 -7.39
N GLU A 93 -29.77 -20.81 -7.97
CA GLU A 93 -30.02 -20.05 -9.18
C GLU A 93 -30.20 -18.57 -8.81
N LEU A 94 -29.20 -17.76 -9.12
CA LEU A 94 -29.10 -16.38 -8.66
C LEU A 94 -28.57 -15.48 -9.78
N PHE A 95 -29.46 -14.61 -10.28
CA PHE A 95 -29.19 -13.68 -11.36
C PHE A 95 -29.73 -12.29 -10.99
N THR A 96 -29.03 -11.60 -10.10
CA THR A 96 -29.49 -10.27 -9.62
C THR A 96 -29.11 -9.13 -10.56
N GLY A 97 -28.28 -9.40 -11.57
CA GLY A 97 -27.69 -8.38 -12.44
C GLY A 97 -26.57 -7.57 -11.80
N SER A 98 -26.23 -7.84 -10.53
CA SER A 98 -25.13 -7.19 -9.79
C SER A 98 -24.36 -8.21 -8.96
N GLU A 99 -23.07 -8.35 -9.22
CA GLU A 99 -22.18 -9.20 -8.42
C GLU A 99 -22.14 -8.77 -6.95
N GLN A 100 -22.30 -7.48 -6.66
CA GLN A 100 -22.41 -7.01 -5.27
C GLN A 100 -23.67 -7.53 -4.58
N ILE A 101 -24.81 -7.56 -5.27
CA ILE A 101 -26.06 -8.09 -4.71
C ILE A 101 -25.93 -9.62 -4.56
N ASP A 102 -25.35 -10.31 -5.53
CA ASP A 102 -25.08 -11.75 -5.43
C ASP A 102 -24.25 -12.07 -4.17
N HIS A 103 -23.22 -11.27 -3.86
CA HIS A 103 -22.42 -11.43 -2.64
C HIS A 103 -23.23 -11.27 -1.36
N VAL A 104 -24.25 -10.41 -1.33
CA VAL A 104 -25.13 -10.27 -0.15
C VAL A 104 -25.89 -11.59 0.11
N PHE A 105 -26.45 -12.20 -0.93
CA PHE A 105 -27.12 -13.49 -0.80
C PHE A 105 -26.14 -14.59 -0.40
N VAL A 106 -25.01 -14.69 -1.08
CA VAL A 106 -24.00 -15.73 -0.81
C VAL A 106 -23.54 -15.67 0.64
N ASN A 107 -23.16 -14.48 1.12
CA ASN A 107 -22.63 -14.30 2.47
C ASN A 107 -23.68 -14.54 3.56
N ARG A 108 -24.92 -14.07 3.38
CA ARG A 108 -25.97 -14.23 4.39
C ARG A 108 -26.55 -15.64 4.43
N LEU A 109 -26.77 -16.24 3.26
CA LEU A 109 -27.38 -17.58 3.16
C LEU A 109 -26.36 -18.71 3.30
N GLY A 110 -25.06 -18.40 3.22
CA GLY A 110 -23.99 -19.38 3.16
C GLY A 110 -24.09 -20.25 1.90
N ILE A 111 -24.47 -19.66 0.76
CA ILE A 111 -24.53 -20.39 -0.50
C ILE A 111 -23.12 -20.87 -0.85
N THR A 112 -23.00 -22.15 -1.19
CA THR A 112 -21.71 -22.75 -1.54
C THR A 112 -21.38 -22.56 -3.01
N SER A 113 -22.37 -22.63 -3.90
CA SER A 113 -22.13 -22.42 -5.33
C SER A 113 -23.31 -21.74 -6.04
N LEU A 114 -22.99 -20.89 -7.01
CA LEU A 114 -23.97 -20.29 -7.92
C LEU A 114 -24.03 -21.10 -9.21
N ILE A 115 -25.25 -21.33 -9.71
CA ILE A 115 -25.44 -21.98 -11.01
C ILE A 115 -24.96 -21.03 -12.11
N ARG A 116 -24.18 -21.58 -13.05
CA ARG A 116 -23.73 -20.94 -14.29
C ARG A 116 -24.06 -21.87 -15.45
N GLU A 117 -24.43 -21.32 -16.60
CA GLU A 117 -25.00 -22.10 -17.70
C GLU A 117 -24.25 -21.86 -19.01
N ALA A 118 -23.67 -22.91 -19.59
CA ALA A 118 -22.93 -22.80 -20.84
C ALA A 118 -23.84 -22.55 -22.05
N GLN A 119 -25.10 -23.00 -22.01
CA GLN A 119 -26.11 -22.72 -23.05
C GLN A 119 -26.45 -21.23 -23.20
N ASN A 120 -26.05 -20.36 -22.25
CA ASN A 120 -26.29 -18.92 -22.33
C ASN A 120 -25.17 -18.16 -23.06
N ALA A 121 -24.08 -18.83 -23.43
CA ALA A 121 -23.07 -18.24 -24.30
C ALA A 121 -23.65 -18.05 -25.72
N PRO A 122 -23.60 -16.84 -26.29
CA PRO A 122 -24.05 -16.57 -27.65
C PRO A 122 -23.08 -17.08 -28.72
N ASP A 123 -21.80 -17.21 -28.39
CA ASP A 123 -20.73 -17.68 -29.26
C ASP A 123 -19.67 -18.46 -28.46
N SER A 124 -18.74 -19.08 -29.19
CA SER A 124 -17.66 -19.90 -28.63
C SER A 124 -16.72 -19.09 -27.72
N HIS A 125 -16.48 -17.82 -28.06
CA HIS A 125 -15.60 -16.94 -27.31
C HIS A 125 -16.17 -16.61 -25.93
N GLU A 126 -17.45 -16.24 -25.85
CA GLU A 126 -18.13 -15.99 -24.57
C GLU A 126 -18.23 -17.26 -23.71
N GLN A 127 -18.39 -18.44 -24.33
CA GLN A 127 -18.29 -19.70 -23.59
C GLN A 127 -16.89 -19.91 -23.00
N GLY A 128 -15.83 -19.64 -23.78
CA GLY A 128 -14.46 -19.62 -23.30
C GLY A 128 -14.25 -18.63 -22.15
N ARG A 129 -14.86 -17.45 -22.19
CA ARG A 129 -14.83 -16.46 -21.10
C ARG A 129 -15.51 -16.95 -19.83
N PHE A 130 -16.61 -17.71 -19.93
CA PHE A 130 -17.23 -18.34 -18.76
C PHE A 130 -16.29 -19.36 -18.12
N VAL A 131 -15.64 -20.20 -18.94
CA VAL A 131 -14.62 -21.15 -18.48
C VAL A 131 -13.48 -20.41 -17.79
N TYR A 132 -12.97 -19.32 -18.37
CA TYR A 132 -11.92 -18.50 -17.74
C TYR A 132 -12.37 -17.89 -16.41
N ARG A 133 -13.56 -17.28 -16.37
CA ARG A 133 -14.06 -16.55 -15.19
C ARG A 133 -14.33 -17.48 -14.00
N TYR A 134 -14.84 -18.69 -14.26
CA TYR A 134 -15.30 -19.60 -13.21
C TYR A 134 -14.36 -20.79 -12.98
N GLY A 135 -13.42 -21.04 -13.90
CA GLY A 135 -12.68 -22.29 -14.00
C GLY A 135 -11.31 -22.31 -13.33
N GLY A 136 -10.98 -21.37 -12.45
CA GLY A 136 -9.77 -21.40 -11.62
C GLY A 136 -8.96 -20.11 -11.63
N ASP A 137 -7.81 -20.13 -10.95
CA ASP A 137 -6.86 -19.03 -10.99
C ASP A 137 -6.14 -18.99 -12.35
N PRO A 138 -5.71 -17.83 -12.87
CA PRO A 138 -4.90 -17.78 -14.08
C PRO A 138 -3.58 -18.55 -13.95
N VAL A 139 -3.11 -19.19 -15.03
CA VAL A 139 -1.77 -19.83 -15.04
C VAL A 139 -0.68 -18.82 -14.69
N GLY A 140 0.18 -19.18 -13.74
CA GLY A 140 1.24 -18.31 -13.24
C GLY A 140 0.73 -17.23 -12.27
N ALA A 141 -0.40 -17.48 -11.60
CA ALA A 141 -0.91 -16.63 -10.55
C ALA A 141 0.15 -16.42 -9.45
N PHE A 142 0.16 -15.22 -8.87
CA PHE A 142 1.02 -14.92 -7.73
C PHE A 142 0.61 -15.81 -6.56
N ARG A 143 1.60 -16.35 -5.84
CA ARG A 143 1.32 -17.42 -4.89
C ARG A 143 0.68 -16.89 -3.62
N SER A 144 -0.34 -17.60 -3.16
CA SER A 144 -1.02 -17.27 -1.92
C SER A 144 -0.10 -17.51 -0.71
N LYS A 145 0.11 -16.46 0.11
CA LYS A 145 0.81 -16.57 1.40
C LYS A 145 0.03 -17.49 2.36
N THR A 146 0.73 -18.07 3.33
CA THR A 146 0.14 -18.86 4.44
C THR A 146 -0.87 -18.06 5.29
N THR A 147 -0.83 -16.73 5.21
CA THR A 147 -1.83 -15.83 5.81
C THR A 147 -2.23 -14.77 4.78
N ARG A 148 -3.45 -14.89 4.23
CA ARG A 148 -4.09 -13.87 3.39
C ARG A 148 -5.26 -13.27 4.19
N PRO A 149 -5.48 -11.94 4.16
CA PRO A 149 -6.78 -11.41 4.57
C PRO A 149 -7.86 -12.05 3.70
N ALA A 150 -9.03 -12.34 4.27
CA ALA A 150 -10.17 -12.85 3.51
C ALA A 150 -10.64 -11.77 2.54
N LEU A 151 -10.12 -11.78 1.31
CA LEU A 151 -10.50 -10.85 0.25
C LEU A 151 -11.80 -11.33 -0.39
N SER A 152 -12.57 -10.38 -0.93
CA SER A 152 -13.71 -10.71 -1.77
C SER A 152 -13.22 -11.49 -3.00
N SER A 153 -13.88 -12.60 -3.30
CA SER A 153 -13.66 -13.39 -4.52
C SER A 153 -14.98 -13.59 -5.25
N VAL A 154 -14.90 -14.00 -6.52
CA VAL A 154 -16.07 -14.48 -7.24
C VAL A 154 -16.66 -15.67 -6.48
N ALA A 155 -17.99 -15.72 -6.36
CA ALA A 155 -18.66 -16.86 -5.75
C ALA A 155 -18.37 -18.14 -6.55
N HIS A 156 -18.11 -19.25 -5.87
CA HIS A 156 -17.85 -20.54 -6.53
C HIS A 156 -18.99 -20.90 -7.49
N ALA A 157 -18.64 -21.42 -8.66
CA ALA A 157 -19.61 -21.83 -9.66
C ALA A 157 -19.93 -23.34 -9.57
N LEU A 158 -21.18 -23.68 -9.83
CA LEU A 158 -21.59 -24.98 -10.36
C LEU A 158 -21.94 -24.76 -11.83
N PHE A 159 -21.02 -25.15 -12.72
CA PHE A 159 -21.09 -24.85 -14.13
C PHE A 159 -21.81 -25.98 -14.89
N PHE A 160 -23.03 -25.70 -15.33
CA PHE A 160 -23.82 -26.59 -16.13
C PHE A 160 -23.49 -26.43 -17.61
N ASP A 161 -23.32 -27.54 -18.32
CA ASP A 161 -23.39 -27.54 -19.79
C ASP A 161 -24.81 -27.20 -20.27
N GLN A 162 -25.82 -27.82 -19.67
CA GLN A 162 -27.24 -27.59 -19.87
C GLN A 162 -28.00 -27.81 -18.54
N THR A 163 -28.77 -26.80 -18.11
CA THR A 163 -29.75 -26.97 -17.03
C THR A 163 -31.07 -27.55 -17.55
N HIS A 164 -31.96 -27.98 -16.65
CA HIS A 164 -33.26 -28.52 -17.08
C HIS A 164 -34.17 -27.48 -17.74
N ASP A 165 -33.92 -26.19 -17.54
CA ASP A 165 -34.66 -25.07 -18.16
C ASP A 165 -34.08 -24.63 -19.51
N ASN A 166 -32.88 -25.11 -19.86
CA ASN A 166 -32.25 -24.76 -21.12
C ASN A 166 -32.74 -25.67 -22.26
N PRO A 167 -32.98 -25.12 -23.47
CA PRO A 167 -33.12 -25.95 -24.66
C PRO A 167 -31.76 -26.59 -25.03
N PRO A 168 -31.78 -27.76 -25.68
CA PRO A 168 -30.54 -28.48 -25.98
C PRO A 168 -29.72 -27.83 -27.09
N PRO A 169 -28.41 -28.15 -27.19
CA PRO A 169 -27.58 -27.71 -28.30
C PRO A 169 -28.20 -28.05 -29.67
N ALA A 170 -28.94 -29.15 -29.80
CA ALA A 170 -29.64 -29.50 -31.03
C ALA A 170 -30.66 -28.43 -31.50
N GLU A 171 -31.24 -27.67 -30.56
CA GLU A 171 -32.21 -26.60 -30.82
C GLU A 171 -31.53 -25.22 -30.90
N LYS A 172 -30.57 -24.94 -30.01
CA LYS A 172 -29.85 -23.65 -29.95
C LYS A 172 -28.73 -23.51 -30.98
N ARG A 173 -28.09 -24.62 -31.34
CA ARG A 173 -26.84 -24.69 -32.13
C ARG A 173 -26.94 -25.88 -33.09
N THR A 174 -26.20 -26.96 -32.81
CA THR A 174 -26.27 -28.25 -33.51
C THR A 174 -25.99 -29.39 -32.54
N VAL A 175 -26.33 -30.63 -32.93
CA VAL A 175 -26.00 -31.84 -32.12
C VAL A 175 -24.49 -31.99 -31.91
N TYR A 176 -23.66 -31.53 -32.86
CA TYR A 176 -22.20 -31.60 -32.76
C TYR A 176 -21.63 -30.85 -31.55
N ASP A 177 -22.33 -29.85 -31.02
CA ASP A 177 -21.80 -29.00 -29.96
C ASP A 177 -21.88 -29.62 -28.54
N HIS A 178 -22.58 -30.76 -28.38
CA HIS A 178 -22.71 -31.41 -27.07
C HIS A 178 -21.35 -31.82 -26.47
N VAL A 179 -20.51 -32.46 -27.28
CA VAL A 179 -19.20 -32.98 -26.86
C VAL A 179 -18.21 -31.85 -26.53
N PRO A 180 -17.99 -30.83 -27.41
CA PRO A 180 -17.16 -29.67 -27.10
C PRO A 180 -17.59 -28.92 -25.83
N THR A 181 -18.89 -28.60 -25.70
CA THR A 181 -19.41 -27.88 -24.54
C THR A 181 -19.19 -28.66 -23.24
N ALA A 182 -19.46 -29.97 -23.24
CA ALA A 182 -19.22 -30.83 -22.08
C ALA A 182 -17.73 -30.83 -21.70
N ALA A 183 -16.83 -31.02 -22.65
CA ALA A 183 -15.40 -31.03 -22.40
C ALA A 183 -14.90 -29.69 -21.81
N MET A 184 -15.36 -28.56 -22.36
CA MET A 184 -15.04 -27.21 -21.88
C MET A 184 -15.54 -26.98 -20.45
N THR A 185 -16.73 -27.46 -20.09
CA THR A 185 -17.23 -27.36 -18.71
C THR A 185 -16.49 -28.29 -17.74
N SER A 186 -16.13 -29.50 -18.17
CA SER A 186 -15.44 -30.48 -17.33
C SER A 186 -13.97 -30.15 -17.08
N ILE A 187 -13.28 -29.48 -18.02
CA ILE A 187 -11.87 -29.09 -17.81
C ILE A 187 -11.72 -27.95 -16.79
N ALA A 188 -12.75 -27.12 -16.57
CA ALA A 188 -12.73 -26.03 -15.59
C ALA A 188 -12.48 -26.51 -14.14
N TYR A 189 -11.72 -25.77 -13.34
CA TYR A 189 -11.56 -25.98 -11.89
C TYR A 189 -12.76 -25.41 -11.10
N CYS A 190 -13.94 -25.96 -11.36
CA CYS A 190 -15.16 -25.70 -10.60
C CYS A 190 -16.07 -26.93 -10.58
N ALA A 191 -17.13 -26.92 -9.78
CA ALA A 191 -18.10 -28.00 -9.86
C ALA A 191 -18.79 -27.98 -11.22
N SER A 192 -19.04 -29.15 -11.82
CA SER A 192 -19.75 -29.27 -13.10
C SER A 192 -21.10 -29.97 -12.93
N GLY A 193 -22.05 -29.65 -13.80
CA GLY A 193 -23.39 -30.26 -13.83
C GLY A 193 -23.86 -30.52 -15.25
N SER A 194 -24.75 -31.50 -15.40
CA SER A 194 -25.46 -31.81 -16.64
C SER A 194 -26.87 -32.28 -16.31
N ASN A 195 -27.83 -31.98 -17.18
CA ASN A 195 -29.18 -32.52 -17.08
C ASN A 195 -29.33 -33.81 -17.89
N ARG A 196 -30.11 -34.77 -17.37
CA ARG A 196 -30.44 -35.98 -18.14
C ARG A 196 -31.17 -35.60 -19.43
N GLY A 197 -30.77 -36.19 -20.54
CA GLY A 197 -31.20 -35.83 -21.88
C GLY A 197 -30.11 -35.14 -22.70
N TYR A 198 -29.17 -34.43 -22.05
CA TYR A 198 -28.03 -33.82 -22.75
C TYR A 198 -27.10 -34.90 -23.32
N ASP A 199 -26.62 -35.78 -22.45
CA ASP A 199 -25.66 -36.83 -22.82
C ASP A 199 -26.29 -37.90 -23.72
N GLU A 200 -27.61 -38.04 -23.69
CA GLU A 200 -28.37 -38.92 -24.56
C GLU A 200 -28.65 -38.32 -25.95
N PHE A 201 -28.36 -37.03 -26.20
CA PHE A 201 -28.72 -36.29 -27.42
C PHE A 201 -30.23 -36.14 -27.66
N ILE A 202 -31.01 -35.85 -26.62
CA ILE A 202 -32.42 -35.51 -26.80
C ILE A 202 -32.52 -34.20 -27.60
N PRO A 203 -33.19 -34.19 -28.77
CA PRO A 203 -33.07 -33.09 -29.72
C PRO A 203 -34.02 -31.91 -29.44
N PHE A 204 -34.83 -31.99 -28.39
CA PHE A 204 -35.82 -30.98 -28.02
C PHE A 204 -35.78 -30.69 -26.52
N HIS A 205 -36.20 -29.50 -26.12
CA HIS A 205 -36.38 -29.15 -24.72
C HIS A 205 -37.47 -30.02 -24.06
N ILE A 206 -37.15 -30.63 -22.93
CA ILE A 206 -38.07 -31.50 -22.18
C ILE A 206 -39.01 -30.62 -21.35
N ASP A 207 -40.28 -30.55 -21.74
CA ASP A 207 -41.29 -29.76 -21.03
C ASP A 207 -41.59 -30.39 -19.64
N VAL A 208 -41.23 -29.67 -18.58
CA VAL A 208 -41.37 -30.13 -17.19
C VAL A 208 -42.82 -30.30 -16.71
N VAL A 209 -43.82 -29.86 -17.49
CA VAL A 209 -45.25 -29.96 -17.16
C VAL A 209 -45.96 -31.01 -18.01
N GLN A 210 -45.70 -31.04 -19.32
CA GLN A 210 -46.45 -31.87 -20.28
C GLN A 210 -45.79 -33.21 -20.59
N GLU A 211 -44.47 -33.34 -20.41
CA GLU A 211 -43.76 -34.57 -20.75
C GLU A 211 -43.98 -35.64 -19.68
N ALA A 212 -44.59 -36.75 -20.08
CA ALA A 212 -44.95 -37.86 -19.19
C ALA A 212 -44.18 -39.15 -19.51
N ARG A 213 -43.43 -39.19 -20.62
CA ARG A 213 -42.62 -40.36 -20.99
C ARG A 213 -41.47 -40.53 -20.01
N GLN A 214 -41.14 -41.79 -19.72
CA GLN A 214 -39.97 -42.10 -18.91
C GLN A 214 -38.70 -42.03 -19.77
N TYR A 215 -37.55 -41.72 -19.17
CA TYR A 215 -36.27 -41.89 -19.85
C TYR A 215 -36.02 -43.37 -20.15
N ALA A 216 -35.39 -43.64 -21.30
CA ALA A 216 -34.81 -44.95 -21.58
C ALA A 216 -33.94 -45.42 -20.40
N THR A 217 -34.02 -46.71 -20.09
CA THR A 217 -33.08 -47.36 -19.16
C THR A 217 -31.67 -47.33 -19.73
N TRP A 218 -30.65 -47.50 -18.87
CA TRP A 218 -29.26 -47.53 -19.32
C TRP A 218 -28.99 -48.64 -20.33
N HIS A 219 -29.68 -49.79 -20.20
CA HIS A 219 -29.56 -50.90 -21.14
C HIS A 219 -30.15 -50.58 -22.51
N GLU A 220 -31.36 -50.00 -22.54
CA GLU A 220 -31.99 -49.54 -23.80
C GLU A 220 -31.18 -48.44 -24.48
N LEU A 221 -30.58 -47.53 -23.69
CA LEU A 221 -29.71 -46.49 -24.22
C LEU A 221 -28.46 -47.09 -24.89
N GLU A 222 -27.84 -48.11 -24.30
CA GLU A 222 -26.69 -48.80 -24.90
C GLU A 222 -27.04 -49.44 -26.24
N GLU A 223 -28.20 -50.11 -26.35
CA GLU A 223 -28.69 -50.69 -27.61
C GLU A 223 -28.95 -49.64 -28.69
N LEU A 224 -29.42 -48.46 -28.30
CA LEU A 224 -29.69 -47.33 -29.20
C LEU A 224 -28.43 -46.54 -29.56
N GLY A 225 -27.28 -46.88 -28.99
CA GLY A 225 -25.99 -46.30 -29.35
C GLY A 225 -25.29 -45.48 -28.28
N GLY A 226 -25.86 -45.38 -27.08
CA GLY A 226 -25.19 -44.84 -25.89
C GLY A 226 -25.05 -43.32 -25.81
N GLY A 227 -25.48 -42.57 -26.83
CA GLY A 227 -25.27 -41.12 -26.92
C GLY A 227 -23.79 -40.74 -26.76
N MET A 228 -23.51 -39.77 -25.89
CA MET A 228 -22.16 -39.40 -25.44
C MET A 228 -21.85 -39.82 -24.00
N VAL A 229 -22.63 -40.72 -23.38
CA VAL A 229 -22.45 -41.11 -21.97
C VAL A 229 -21.04 -41.65 -21.68
N LYS A 230 -20.45 -42.41 -22.62
CA LYS A 230 -19.06 -42.89 -22.49
C LYS A 230 -18.05 -41.73 -22.50
N ALA A 231 -18.26 -40.72 -23.34
CA ALA A 231 -17.42 -39.52 -23.38
C ALA A 231 -17.60 -38.68 -22.10
N ARG A 232 -18.83 -38.58 -21.57
CA ARG A 232 -19.08 -37.94 -20.27
C ARG A 232 -18.29 -38.60 -19.15
N LYS A 233 -18.29 -39.93 -19.08
CA LYS A 233 -17.50 -40.66 -18.09
C LYS A 233 -16.02 -40.28 -18.19
N LEU A 234 -15.46 -40.30 -19.41
CA LEU A 234 -14.08 -39.92 -19.68
C LEU A 234 -13.77 -38.48 -19.21
N PHE A 235 -14.64 -37.52 -19.49
CA PHE A 235 -14.47 -36.13 -19.04
C PHE A 235 -14.58 -35.97 -17.52
N ASN A 236 -15.47 -36.72 -16.88
CA ASN A 236 -15.62 -36.73 -15.43
C ASN A 236 -14.42 -37.37 -14.72
N ASP A 237 -13.88 -38.46 -15.27
CA ASP A 237 -12.66 -39.10 -14.75
C ASP A 237 -11.48 -38.13 -14.86
N MET A 238 -11.31 -37.47 -16.02
CA MET A 238 -10.30 -36.42 -16.21
C MET A 238 -10.48 -35.29 -15.19
N HIS A 239 -11.69 -34.77 -15.02
CA HIS A 239 -11.97 -33.71 -14.05
C HIS A 239 -11.60 -34.14 -12.62
N PHE A 240 -12.01 -35.35 -12.23
CA PHE A 240 -11.74 -35.93 -10.92
C PHE A 240 -10.23 -36.07 -10.68
N ASP A 241 -9.50 -36.63 -11.64
CA ASP A 241 -8.05 -36.83 -11.54
C ASP A 241 -7.31 -35.49 -11.45
N LEU A 242 -7.69 -34.50 -12.27
CA LEU A 242 -7.10 -33.17 -12.23
C LEU A 242 -7.37 -32.46 -10.88
N CYS A 243 -8.58 -32.59 -10.35
CA CYS A 243 -8.92 -32.10 -9.00
C CYS A 243 -8.10 -32.79 -7.91
N ALA A 244 -8.05 -34.12 -7.92
CA ALA A 244 -7.35 -34.93 -6.92
C ALA A 244 -5.84 -34.65 -6.89
N ASN A 245 -5.25 -34.31 -8.05
CA ASN A 245 -3.83 -34.01 -8.18
C ASN A 245 -3.50 -32.51 -8.07
N GLY A 246 -4.49 -31.63 -7.81
CA GLY A 246 -4.23 -30.21 -7.53
C GLY A 246 -4.00 -29.33 -8.76
N PHE A 247 -4.62 -29.63 -9.90
CA PHE A 247 -4.62 -28.76 -11.07
C PHE A 247 -5.66 -27.65 -10.88
N THR A 248 -5.23 -26.52 -10.33
CA THR A 248 -6.09 -25.41 -9.90
C THR A 248 -5.99 -24.17 -10.78
N GLU A 249 -4.99 -24.10 -11.65
CA GLU A 249 -4.79 -22.96 -12.55
C GLU A 249 -5.34 -23.24 -13.94
N LEU A 250 -5.75 -22.20 -14.66
CA LEU A 250 -6.44 -22.29 -15.93
C LEU A 250 -5.99 -21.19 -16.90
N PHE A 251 -5.85 -21.55 -18.17
CA PHE A 251 -5.61 -20.65 -19.29
C PHE A 251 -6.57 -21.00 -20.44
N VAL A 252 -7.18 -20.00 -21.04
CA VAL A 252 -8.11 -20.16 -22.16
C VAL A 252 -7.59 -19.35 -23.34
N ASP A 253 -7.36 -20.01 -24.47
CA ASP A 253 -6.96 -19.39 -25.74
C ASP A 253 -8.04 -19.60 -26.79
N GLN A 254 -8.49 -18.50 -27.41
CA GLN A 254 -9.37 -18.54 -28.56
C GLN A 254 -8.52 -18.77 -29.81
N ILE A 255 -8.62 -19.95 -30.41
CA ILE A 255 -7.77 -20.33 -31.55
C ILE A 255 -8.30 -19.74 -32.86
N ASN A 256 -9.60 -19.85 -33.08
CA ASN A 256 -10.35 -19.18 -34.15
C ASN A 256 -11.80 -18.93 -33.68
N VAL A 257 -12.77 -18.70 -34.57
CA VAL A 257 -14.16 -18.42 -34.18
C VAL A 257 -14.84 -19.55 -33.39
N ASP A 258 -14.53 -20.82 -33.69
CA ASP A 258 -15.23 -21.99 -33.11
C ASP A 258 -14.28 -23.00 -32.42
N VAL A 259 -12.97 -22.72 -32.37
CA VAL A 259 -11.98 -23.57 -31.70
C VAL A 259 -11.46 -22.87 -30.45
N VAL A 260 -11.65 -23.51 -29.30
CA VAL A 260 -11.18 -23.03 -27.99
C VAL A 260 -10.22 -24.04 -27.40
N ALA A 261 -9.07 -23.56 -26.95
CA ALA A 261 -8.08 -24.33 -26.23
C ALA A 261 -8.12 -23.95 -24.74
N VAL A 262 -8.32 -24.94 -23.88
CA VAL A 262 -8.34 -24.75 -22.43
C VAL A 262 -7.23 -25.59 -21.80
N THR A 263 -6.28 -24.92 -21.17
CA THR A 263 -5.19 -25.54 -20.42
C THR A 263 -5.51 -25.48 -18.93
N ARG A 264 -5.52 -26.62 -18.26
CA ARG A 264 -5.55 -26.71 -16.81
C ARG A 264 -4.17 -27.10 -16.29
N HIS A 265 -3.63 -26.33 -15.36
CA HIS A 265 -2.24 -26.39 -14.93
C HIS A 265 -2.14 -26.71 -13.43
N ASN A 266 -1.12 -27.49 -13.07
CA ASN A 266 -0.74 -27.72 -11.69
C ASN A 266 0.33 -26.70 -11.26
N PRO A 267 0.05 -25.80 -10.30
CA PRO A 267 0.98 -24.74 -9.91
C PRO A 267 2.27 -25.23 -9.21
N PHE A 268 2.34 -26.52 -8.85
CA PHE A 268 3.47 -27.13 -8.14
C PHE A 268 4.25 -28.12 -9.00
N THR A 269 3.58 -29.02 -9.70
CA THR A 269 4.25 -29.99 -10.58
C THR A 269 4.54 -29.42 -11.97
N HIS A 270 3.84 -28.36 -12.35
CA HIS A 270 3.83 -27.74 -13.68
C HIS A 270 3.41 -28.66 -14.83
N GLU A 271 2.88 -29.84 -14.52
CA GLU A 271 2.13 -30.62 -15.49
C GLU A 271 0.87 -29.85 -15.89
N SER A 272 0.47 -30.00 -17.16
CA SER A 272 -0.76 -29.40 -17.67
C SER A 272 -1.55 -30.41 -18.50
N VAL A 273 -2.86 -30.24 -18.53
CA VAL A 273 -3.72 -30.88 -19.52
C VAL A 273 -4.33 -29.80 -20.40
N LEU A 274 -4.10 -29.94 -21.70
CA LEU A 274 -4.65 -29.06 -22.73
C LEU A 274 -5.80 -29.79 -23.41
N VAL A 275 -7.00 -29.19 -23.38
CA VAL A 275 -8.18 -29.67 -24.10
C VAL A 275 -8.50 -28.68 -25.22
N ILE A 276 -8.45 -29.14 -26.46
CA ILE A 276 -8.87 -28.35 -27.62
C ILE A 276 -10.25 -28.83 -28.03
N SER A 277 -11.20 -27.89 -28.13
CA SER A 277 -12.60 -28.17 -28.46
C SER A 277 -12.99 -27.42 -29.74
N HIS A 278 -13.43 -28.14 -30.76
CA HIS A 278 -14.03 -27.55 -31.96
C HIS A 278 -15.54 -27.52 -31.81
N THR A 279 -16.02 -26.40 -31.30
CA THR A 279 -17.44 -26.09 -31.13
C THR A 279 -18.16 -25.94 -32.47
N CYS A 280 -19.48 -25.82 -32.45
CA CYS A 280 -20.29 -25.71 -33.67
C CYS A 280 -21.31 -24.56 -33.55
N PHE A 281 -20.84 -23.36 -33.20
CA PHE A 281 -21.67 -22.15 -33.13
C PHE A 281 -21.89 -21.51 -34.50
N SER A 282 -20.87 -21.52 -35.36
CA SER A 282 -20.90 -20.86 -36.68
C SER A 282 -21.33 -21.80 -37.82
N GLY A 283 -21.71 -23.04 -37.48
CA GLY A 283 -22.08 -24.09 -38.43
C GLY A 283 -21.02 -25.18 -38.56
N PHE A 284 -21.40 -26.33 -39.12
CA PHE A 284 -20.52 -27.49 -39.19
C PHE A 284 -19.36 -27.28 -40.19
N ASN A 285 -18.14 -27.60 -39.76
CA ASN A 285 -16.93 -27.57 -40.57
C ASN A 285 -16.11 -28.86 -40.37
N TRP A 286 -15.55 -29.41 -41.45
CA TRP A 286 -14.73 -30.63 -41.41
C TRP A 286 -13.32 -30.40 -40.86
N SER A 287 -12.78 -29.20 -41.01
CA SER A 287 -11.44 -28.85 -40.52
C SER A 287 -11.37 -27.36 -40.23
N PRO A 288 -10.90 -26.94 -39.04
CA PRO A 288 -10.86 -25.54 -38.69
C PRO A 288 -9.75 -24.84 -39.47
N GLU A 289 -10.05 -23.69 -40.06
CA GLU A 289 -9.02 -22.72 -40.45
C GLU A 289 -8.49 -22.08 -39.15
N ALA A 290 -7.47 -22.69 -38.56
CA ALA A 290 -6.94 -22.34 -37.25
C ALA A 290 -5.43 -22.13 -37.30
N LYS A 291 -4.93 -21.20 -36.48
CA LYS A 291 -3.49 -21.02 -36.25
C LYS A 291 -2.89 -22.28 -35.64
N GLU A 292 -1.62 -22.55 -35.94
CA GLU A 292 -0.85 -23.56 -35.24
C GLU A 292 -0.72 -23.18 -33.75
N ILE A 293 -0.67 -24.20 -32.89
CA ILE A 293 -0.53 -24.00 -31.44
C ILE A 293 0.86 -24.45 -31.02
N HIS A 294 1.66 -23.53 -30.51
CA HIS A 294 3.00 -23.82 -30.02
C HIS A 294 2.99 -24.04 -28.51
N ILE A 295 3.47 -25.21 -28.07
CA ILE A 295 3.60 -25.55 -26.66
C ILE A 295 5.06 -25.36 -26.22
N ALA A 296 5.26 -24.58 -25.16
CA ALA A 296 6.60 -24.28 -24.64
C ALA A 296 7.30 -25.52 -24.04
N ASP A 297 6.50 -26.38 -23.39
CA ASP A 297 6.90 -27.62 -22.73
C ASP A 297 6.69 -28.85 -23.63
N ASN A 298 6.92 -30.05 -23.09
CA ASN A 298 6.85 -31.28 -23.88
C ASN A 298 5.42 -31.80 -23.94
N ILE A 299 4.90 -31.98 -25.17
CA ILE A 299 3.67 -32.75 -25.35
C ILE A 299 4.06 -34.23 -25.16
N SER A 300 3.62 -34.82 -24.04
CA SER A 300 4.02 -36.18 -23.67
C SER A 300 3.06 -37.26 -24.18
N GLU A 301 1.79 -36.92 -24.32
CA GLU A 301 0.74 -37.89 -24.65
C GLU A 301 -0.51 -37.21 -25.23
N ILE A 302 -1.20 -37.89 -26.15
CA ILE A 302 -2.61 -37.60 -26.48
C ILE A 302 -3.46 -38.48 -25.59
N LEU A 303 -4.11 -37.88 -24.60
CA LEU A 303 -4.94 -38.59 -23.62
C LEU A 303 -6.17 -39.20 -24.30
N PHE A 304 -6.85 -38.42 -25.13
CA PHE A 304 -7.98 -38.89 -25.90
C PHE A 304 -8.31 -38.01 -27.10
N GLU A 305 -8.98 -38.62 -28.09
CA GLU A 305 -9.71 -37.97 -29.18
C GLU A 305 -11.17 -38.40 -29.11
N VAL A 306 -12.08 -37.43 -29.12
CA VAL A 306 -13.51 -37.65 -29.09
C VAL A 306 -14.13 -36.94 -30.28
N LYS A 307 -14.96 -37.64 -31.04
CA LYS A 307 -15.61 -37.08 -32.23
C LYS A 307 -17.07 -37.48 -32.30
N THR A 308 -17.93 -36.48 -32.48
CA THR A 308 -19.33 -36.72 -32.83
C THR A 308 -19.42 -37.17 -34.30
N ILE A 309 -20.06 -38.31 -34.54
CA ILE A 309 -20.25 -38.89 -35.88
C ILE A 309 -21.74 -39.06 -36.19
N GLU A 310 -22.09 -38.90 -37.46
CA GLU A 310 -23.40 -39.26 -37.99
C GLU A 310 -23.35 -40.69 -38.55
N ARG A 311 -24.29 -41.53 -38.12
CA ARG A 311 -24.42 -42.93 -38.54
C ARG A 311 -25.03 -43.03 -39.94
N PRO A 312 -24.66 -44.05 -40.74
CA PRO A 312 -25.32 -44.33 -42.00
C PRO A 312 -26.85 -44.51 -41.82
N LYS A 313 -27.66 -43.98 -42.74
CA LYS A 313 -29.13 -43.93 -42.66
C LYS A 313 -29.83 -45.29 -42.44
N ASP A 314 -29.16 -46.41 -42.72
CA ASP A 314 -29.73 -47.76 -42.66
C ASP A 314 -29.44 -48.51 -41.33
N SER A 315 -28.79 -47.85 -40.36
CA SER A 315 -28.26 -48.54 -39.16
C SER A 315 -29.32 -48.82 -38.08
N LEU A 316 -30.28 -47.92 -37.85
CA LEU A 316 -31.27 -48.00 -36.75
C LEU A 316 -32.63 -47.32 -37.04
N GLY A 317 -32.96 -47.02 -38.31
CA GLY A 317 -34.20 -46.32 -38.67
C GLY A 317 -34.13 -44.81 -38.42
N GLY A 318 -34.42 -44.02 -39.46
CA GLY A 318 -34.18 -42.58 -39.47
C GLY A 318 -35.23 -41.70 -38.78
N SER A 319 -34.75 -40.53 -38.35
CA SER A 319 -35.42 -39.27 -37.95
C SER A 319 -36.21 -39.25 -36.63
N GLY A 320 -35.66 -38.54 -35.64
CA GLY A 320 -36.35 -38.17 -34.39
C GLY A 320 -36.48 -39.32 -33.39
N ASP A 321 -36.73 -38.95 -32.13
CA ASP A 321 -37.01 -39.84 -30.97
C ASP A 321 -37.67 -41.16 -31.40
N PRO A 322 -36.90 -42.26 -31.56
CA PRO A 322 -37.43 -43.52 -32.09
C PRO A 322 -38.47 -44.20 -31.18
N GLY A 323 -38.63 -43.74 -29.93
CA GLY A 323 -39.58 -44.28 -28.95
C GLY A 323 -40.88 -43.48 -28.85
N LYS A 324 -42.03 -44.09 -29.18
CA LYS A 324 -43.35 -43.55 -28.78
C LYS A 324 -43.66 -43.73 -27.29
N GLU A 325 -42.91 -44.57 -26.58
CA GLU A 325 -43.19 -44.97 -25.19
C GLU A 325 -42.22 -44.38 -24.15
N TYR A 326 -40.99 -44.04 -24.53
CA TYR A 326 -39.94 -43.51 -23.65
C TYR A 326 -39.12 -42.44 -24.37
N LEU A 327 -38.53 -41.51 -23.61
CA LEU A 327 -37.64 -40.47 -24.12
C LEU A 327 -36.33 -41.08 -24.60
N THR A 328 -36.05 -40.94 -25.88
CA THR A 328 -34.79 -41.36 -26.52
C THR A 328 -34.16 -40.21 -27.30
N GLY A 329 -32.83 -40.26 -27.38
CA GLY A 329 -32.06 -39.28 -28.12
C GLY A 329 -32.02 -39.52 -29.62
N ASP A 330 -31.37 -38.60 -30.33
CA ASP A 330 -31.16 -38.69 -31.77
C ASP A 330 -30.13 -39.78 -32.12
N THR A 331 -30.63 -40.97 -32.44
CA THR A 331 -29.83 -42.16 -32.77
C THR A 331 -29.04 -42.05 -34.07
N ARG A 332 -29.25 -40.98 -34.86
CA ARG A 332 -28.38 -40.65 -36.00
C ARG A 332 -26.98 -40.28 -35.56
N TYR A 333 -26.82 -39.78 -34.34
CA TYR A 333 -25.53 -39.33 -33.83
C TYR A 333 -24.99 -40.28 -32.77
N SER A 334 -23.68 -40.47 -32.78
CA SER A 334 -22.95 -41.14 -31.71
C SER A 334 -21.55 -40.57 -31.58
N VAL A 335 -20.78 -41.06 -30.61
CA VAL A 335 -19.43 -40.57 -30.36
C VAL A 335 -18.41 -41.67 -30.57
N GLU A 336 -17.38 -41.39 -31.37
CA GLU A 336 -16.14 -42.17 -31.43
C GLU A 336 -15.16 -41.66 -30.39
N ILE A 337 -14.56 -42.58 -29.64
CA ILE A 337 -13.60 -42.28 -28.57
C ILE A 337 -12.34 -43.10 -28.83
N TYR A 338 -11.20 -42.44 -28.85
CA TYR A 338 -9.88 -43.05 -28.91
C TYR A 338 -9.09 -42.57 -27.69
N GLU A 339 -8.64 -43.48 -26.84
CA GLU A 339 -7.85 -43.17 -25.64
C GLU A 339 -6.38 -43.56 -25.85
N ASN A 340 -5.46 -42.82 -25.23
CA ASN A 340 -4.01 -43.05 -25.29
C ASN A 340 -3.49 -43.16 -26.74
N VAL A 341 -3.80 -42.15 -27.56
CA VAL A 341 -3.55 -42.18 -29.01
C VAL A 341 -2.07 -41.92 -29.30
N PRO A 342 -1.35 -42.83 -29.99
CA PRO A 342 0.02 -42.55 -30.43
C PRO A 342 0.05 -41.36 -31.39
N PHE A 343 1.06 -40.48 -31.29
CA PHE A 343 1.12 -39.22 -32.06
C PHE A 343 0.96 -39.42 -33.57
N GLU A 344 1.65 -40.41 -34.14
CA GLU A 344 1.60 -40.77 -35.56
C GLU A 344 0.25 -41.37 -36.02
N LYS A 345 -0.63 -41.74 -35.08
CA LYS A 345 -1.96 -42.28 -35.35
C LYS A 345 -3.08 -41.25 -35.16
N SER A 346 -2.76 -40.05 -34.69
CA SER A 346 -3.77 -38.98 -34.56
C SER A 346 -4.34 -38.62 -35.93
N GLY A 347 -5.65 -38.75 -36.08
CA GLY A 347 -6.36 -38.28 -37.28
C GLY A 347 -6.67 -36.78 -37.20
N ALA A 348 -6.83 -36.27 -35.98
CA ALA A 348 -7.23 -34.91 -35.69
C ALA A 348 -6.11 -33.88 -35.91
N VAL A 349 -4.89 -34.20 -35.50
CA VAL A 349 -3.76 -33.26 -35.51
C VAL A 349 -2.47 -33.91 -35.97
N LYS A 350 -1.51 -33.07 -36.35
CA LYS A 350 -0.11 -33.45 -36.55
C LYS A 350 0.77 -32.65 -35.60
N ILE A 351 1.67 -33.35 -34.91
CA ILE A 351 2.56 -32.77 -33.90
C ILE A 351 4.00 -32.82 -34.43
N GLU A 352 4.62 -31.65 -34.60
CA GLU A 352 6.02 -31.51 -34.99
C GLU A 352 6.69 -30.46 -34.11
N ASN A 353 7.80 -30.79 -33.45
CA ASN A 353 8.55 -29.87 -32.60
C ASN A 353 7.68 -29.11 -31.57
N ASN A 354 6.82 -29.83 -30.84
CA ASN A 354 5.82 -29.26 -29.89
C ASN A 354 4.84 -28.25 -30.51
N THR A 355 4.68 -28.27 -31.83
CA THR A 355 3.68 -27.49 -32.56
C THR A 355 2.56 -28.41 -33.00
N ILE A 356 1.33 -28.03 -32.64
CA ILE A 356 0.11 -28.74 -33.00
C ILE A 356 -0.48 -28.05 -34.24
N SER A 357 -0.62 -28.81 -35.32
CA SER A 357 -1.29 -28.39 -36.55
C SER A 357 -2.54 -29.25 -36.77
N PHE A 358 -3.63 -28.63 -37.20
CA PHE A 358 -4.90 -29.34 -37.39
C PHE A 358 -4.94 -30.08 -38.73
N ASN A 359 -5.51 -31.29 -38.72
CA ASN A 359 -5.77 -32.11 -39.91
C ASN A 359 -7.28 -32.34 -40.05
N LEU A 360 -7.80 -33.54 -39.73
CA LEU A 360 -9.23 -33.84 -39.78
C LEU A 360 -9.86 -33.68 -38.40
N PHE A 361 -10.09 -32.43 -38.00
CA PHE A 361 -10.68 -32.08 -36.70
C PHE A 361 -12.05 -31.42 -36.91
N PRO A 362 -13.12 -32.17 -37.23
CA PRO A 362 -14.41 -31.57 -37.55
C PRO A 362 -15.10 -30.94 -36.35
N SER A 363 -16.13 -30.12 -36.60
CA SER A 363 -16.98 -29.58 -35.54
C SER A 363 -17.60 -30.72 -34.74
N GLY A 364 -17.65 -30.56 -33.42
CA GLY A 364 -18.02 -31.62 -32.49
C GLY A 364 -16.91 -32.59 -32.13
N SER A 365 -15.66 -32.20 -32.37
CA SER A 365 -14.47 -32.93 -31.92
C SER A 365 -13.77 -32.26 -30.75
N VAL A 366 -13.16 -33.08 -29.90
CA VAL A 366 -12.34 -32.70 -28.76
C VAL A 366 -11.08 -33.56 -28.78
N ILE A 367 -9.92 -32.95 -28.49
CA ILE A 367 -8.66 -33.67 -28.28
C ILE A 367 -7.99 -33.14 -27.01
N ALA A 368 -7.45 -34.06 -26.21
CA ALA A 368 -6.76 -33.72 -24.98
C ALA A 368 -5.31 -34.19 -24.98
N PHE A 369 -4.41 -33.35 -24.47
CA PHE A 369 -2.98 -33.63 -24.38
C PHE A 369 -2.51 -33.54 -22.93
N LYS A 370 -1.59 -34.43 -22.55
CA LYS A 370 -0.75 -34.24 -21.37
C LYS A 370 0.50 -33.48 -21.78
N ILE A 371 0.79 -32.40 -21.06
CA ILE A 371 1.97 -31.56 -21.23
C ILE A 371 2.81 -31.71 -19.96
N THR A 372 4.07 -32.12 -20.13
CA THR A 372 5.02 -32.25 -19.02
C THR A 372 6.11 -31.18 -19.12
N PRO A 373 6.46 -30.54 -18.00
CA PRO A 373 7.50 -29.53 -17.99
C PRO A 373 8.85 -30.15 -18.36
N LYS A 374 9.73 -29.36 -18.96
CA LYS A 374 11.11 -29.80 -19.23
C LYS A 374 11.84 -30.16 -17.93
N PRO A 375 12.77 -31.14 -17.93
CA PRO A 375 13.53 -31.49 -16.73
C PRO A 375 14.26 -30.29 -16.09
N THR A 376 14.79 -29.39 -16.91
CA THR A 376 15.44 -28.15 -16.45
C THR A 376 14.48 -27.20 -15.73
N THR A 377 13.24 -27.11 -16.20
CA THR A 377 12.19 -26.31 -15.57
C THR A 377 11.80 -26.89 -14.21
N VAL A 378 11.57 -28.21 -14.13
CA VAL A 378 11.26 -28.89 -12.86
C VAL A 378 12.39 -28.71 -11.85
N GLU A 379 13.63 -28.90 -12.29
CA GLU A 379 14.80 -28.73 -11.44
C GLU A 379 14.89 -27.30 -10.91
N SER A 380 14.71 -26.28 -11.76
CA SER A 380 14.80 -24.89 -11.35
C SER A 380 13.66 -24.48 -10.41
N CYS A 381 12.42 -24.83 -10.74
CA CYS A 381 11.26 -24.53 -9.88
C CYS A 381 11.42 -25.17 -8.50
N ASN A 382 11.82 -26.45 -8.43
CA ASN A 382 12.09 -27.14 -7.16
C ASN A 382 13.23 -26.50 -6.36
N LYS A 383 14.28 -26.01 -7.02
CA LYS A 383 15.35 -25.25 -6.35
C LYS A 383 14.81 -23.96 -5.73
N ILE A 384 13.92 -23.25 -6.43
CA ILE A 384 13.28 -22.03 -5.91
C ILE A 384 12.36 -22.37 -4.72
N GLU A 385 11.53 -23.41 -4.81
CA GLU A 385 10.70 -23.87 -3.68
C GLU A 385 11.54 -24.17 -2.44
N SER A 386 12.62 -24.93 -2.64
CA SER A 386 13.55 -25.31 -1.58
C SER A 386 14.23 -24.09 -0.98
N LEU A 387 14.63 -23.12 -1.82
CA LEU A 387 15.22 -21.86 -1.39
C LEU A 387 14.29 -21.07 -0.46
N VAL A 388 13.00 -20.95 -0.83
CA VAL A 388 12.03 -20.17 -0.06
C VAL A 388 11.54 -20.93 1.18
N SER A 389 11.45 -22.25 1.11
CA SER A 389 10.99 -23.11 2.21
C SER A 389 12.07 -23.40 3.26
N ASN A 390 13.35 -23.30 2.89
CA ASN A 390 14.48 -23.53 3.78
C ASN A 390 15.09 -22.21 4.25
N ASP A 391 15.29 -22.08 5.56
CA ASP A 391 15.93 -20.89 6.15
C ASP A 391 17.43 -20.76 5.86
N THR A 392 18.05 -21.65 5.09
CA THR A 392 19.50 -21.62 4.82
C THR A 392 19.93 -20.32 4.14
N VAL A 393 19.26 -19.93 3.05
CA VAL A 393 19.60 -18.68 2.34
C VAL A 393 19.26 -17.46 3.19
N ARG A 394 18.11 -17.48 3.90
CA ARG A 394 17.76 -16.44 4.88
C ARG A 394 18.86 -16.27 5.93
N LYS A 395 19.33 -17.35 6.56
CA LYS A 395 20.41 -17.32 7.56
C LYS A 395 21.73 -16.83 6.98
N GLN A 396 22.08 -17.28 5.77
CA GLN A 396 23.26 -16.81 5.05
C GLN A 396 23.16 -15.31 4.78
N LEU A 397 22.02 -14.84 4.26
CA LEU A 397 21.78 -13.44 3.96
C LEU A 397 21.83 -12.59 5.24
N LYS A 398 21.16 -13.02 6.31
CA LYS A 398 21.27 -12.36 7.62
C LYS A 398 22.73 -12.27 8.10
N SER A 399 23.52 -13.34 7.91
CA SER A 399 24.93 -13.35 8.33
C SER A 399 25.81 -12.36 7.56
N VAL A 400 25.55 -12.14 6.27
CA VAL A 400 26.31 -11.18 5.45
C VAL A 400 25.78 -9.75 5.57
N VAL A 401 24.50 -9.58 5.91
CA VAL A 401 23.87 -8.26 6.11
C VAL A 401 24.17 -7.69 7.49
N LYS A 402 24.21 -8.52 8.53
CA LYS A 402 24.47 -8.10 9.91
C LYS A 402 25.71 -7.20 10.09
N PRO A 403 26.88 -7.50 9.47
CA PRO A 403 28.05 -6.63 9.59
C PRO A 403 27.97 -5.35 8.75
N LEU A 404 27.02 -5.22 7.82
CA LEU A 404 26.89 -4.02 6.98
C LEU A 404 26.42 -2.82 7.79
N SER A 405 26.97 -1.65 7.50
CA SER A 405 26.53 -0.39 8.10
C SER A 405 25.14 0.03 7.62
N HIS A 406 24.50 0.96 8.33
CA HIS A 406 23.22 1.53 7.89
C HIS A 406 23.34 2.24 6.54
N GLN A 407 24.53 2.77 6.20
CA GLN A 407 24.82 3.38 4.91
C GLN A 407 24.71 2.36 3.78
N LYS A 408 25.28 1.15 3.94
CA LYS A 408 25.15 0.09 2.92
C LYS A 408 23.71 -0.46 2.85
N LEU A 409 22.99 -0.49 3.98
CA LEU A 409 21.58 -0.87 4.00
C LEU A 409 20.69 0.15 3.27
N ASN A 410 20.98 1.45 3.40
CA ASN A 410 20.34 2.49 2.59
C ASN A 410 20.57 2.22 1.10
N PHE A 411 21.81 1.93 0.70
CA PHE A 411 22.12 1.59 -0.68
C PHE A 411 21.32 0.39 -1.19
N ILE A 412 21.26 -0.70 -0.43
CA ILE A 412 20.54 -1.92 -0.82
C ILE A 412 19.02 -1.68 -0.94
N LEU A 413 18.42 -1.00 0.02
CA LEU A 413 16.97 -0.92 0.16
C LEU A 413 16.35 0.30 -0.52
N PHE A 414 17.03 1.46 -0.52
CA PHE A 414 16.43 2.75 -0.85
C PHE A 414 17.17 3.42 -2.02
N ARG A 415 17.87 4.54 -1.77
CA ARG A 415 18.45 5.47 -2.76
C ARG A 415 17.47 5.97 -3.82
N CYS A 416 17.26 7.27 -3.85
CA CYS A 416 16.56 7.91 -4.96
C CYS A 416 17.42 7.89 -6.22
N GLU A 417 16.77 8.06 -7.37
CA GLU A 417 17.47 8.17 -8.66
C GLU A 417 18.61 9.21 -8.63
N LYS A 418 18.34 10.40 -8.08
CA LYS A 418 19.32 11.49 -7.98
C LYS A 418 20.56 11.09 -7.15
N GLU A 419 20.34 10.43 -6.02
CA GLU A 419 21.43 9.96 -5.16
C GLU A 419 22.34 8.99 -5.93
N ASP A 420 21.77 7.99 -6.60
CA ASP A 420 22.51 7.01 -7.40
C ASP A 420 23.18 7.65 -8.63
N LEU A 421 22.53 8.60 -9.32
CA LEU A 421 23.12 9.34 -10.44
C LEU A 421 24.34 10.16 -9.99
N SER A 422 24.26 10.81 -8.83
CA SER A 422 25.35 11.64 -8.29
C SER A 422 26.62 10.84 -7.98
N GLU A 423 26.47 9.54 -7.65
CA GLU A 423 27.56 8.68 -7.21
C GLU A 423 28.05 7.72 -8.32
N PHE A 424 27.13 7.16 -9.11
CA PHE A 424 27.43 6.09 -10.08
C PHE A 424 27.12 6.44 -11.53
N GLY A 425 26.46 7.57 -11.80
CA GLY A 425 26.08 7.99 -13.16
C GLY A 425 24.94 7.17 -13.81
N GLU A 426 24.27 6.31 -13.04
CA GLU A 426 23.13 5.50 -13.50
C GLU A 426 22.03 5.51 -12.43
N GLY A 427 20.77 5.74 -12.84
CA GLY A 427 19.63 5.98 -11.95
C GLY A 427 18.73 4.78 -11.67
N ALA A 428 17.44 5.09 -11.44
CA ALA A 428 16.40 4.09 -11.18
C ALA A 428 16.03 3.31 -12.45
N TYR A 429 15.66 2.04 -12.27
CA TYR A 429 15.14 1.21 -13.36
C TYR A 429 13.80 1.77 -13.87
N GLU A 430 13.64 1.78 -15.19
CA GLU A 430 12.45 2.29 -15.87
C GLU A 430 11.63 1.15 -16.45
N LEU A 431 10.36 1.08 -16.07
CA LEU A 431 9.39 0.16 -16.66
C LEU A 431 8.59 0.88 -17.75
N SER A 432 8.53 0.28 -18.94
CA SER A 432 7.68 0.76 -20.04
C SER A 432 6.23 0.95 -19.57
N ASN A 433 5.64 2.10 -19.89
CA ASN A 433 4.26 2.49 -19.54
C ASN A 433 3.97 2.70 -18.04
N VAL A 434 4.98 2.61 -17.16
CA VAL A 434 4.84 2.91 -15.72
C VAL A 434 5.77 4.07 -15.32
N GLY A 435 6.99 4.08 -15.84
CA GLY A 435 8.04 5.02 -15.48
C GLY A 435 9.07 4.41 -14.53
N LYS A 436 9.85 5.28 -13.89
CA LYS A 436 10.95 4.89 -13.02
C LYS A 436 10.48 4.51 -11.63
N PHE A 437 11.17 3.56 -11.00
CA PHE A 437 10.96 3.29 -9.58
C PHE A 437 11.34 4.51 -8.72
N VAL A 438 10.59 4.72 -7.64
CA VAL A 438 10.85 5.82 -6.68
C VAL A 438 12.18 5.67 -5.96
N TYR A 439 12.63 4.42 -5.78
CA TYR A 439 13.92 4.04 -5.24
C TYR A 439 14.64 3.11 -6.23
N CYS A 440 15.96 3.20 -6.30
CA CYS A 440 16.82 2.30 -7.06
C CYS A 440 17.01 0.94 -6.37
N GLY A 441 16.84 0.90 -5.04
CA GLY A 441 16.90 -0.30 -4.20
C GLY A 441 15.60 -1.09 -4.14
N LEU A 442 15.61 -2.13 -3.30
CA LEU A 442 14.52 -3.12 -3.23
C LEU A 442 13.16 -2.50 -2.83
N GLU A 443 13.13 -1.45 -2.02
CA GLU A 443 11.88 -0.78 -1.62
C GLU A 443 11.20 -0.03 -2.78
N GLY A 444 11.88 0.19 -3.91
CA GLY A 444 11.26 0.76 -5.12
C GLY A 444 10.38 -0.23 -5.88
N ILE A 445 10.65 -1.53 -5.72
CA ILE A 445 9.94 -2.62 -6.44
C ILE A 445 8.79 -3.16 -5.58
N TYR A 446 9.00 -3.23 -4.26
CA TYR A 446 8.07 -3.87 -3.33
C TYR A 446 6.61 -3.37 -3.37
N PRO A 447 6.31 -2.05 -3.42
CA PRO A 447 4.92 -1.55 -3.46
C PRO A 447 4.16 -2.05 -4.69
N MET A 448 4.86 -2.15 -5.82
CA MET A 448 4.28 -2.62 -7.08
C MET A 448 3.93 -4.10 -7.01
N ILE A 449 4.84 -4.94 -6.48
CA ILE A 449 4.56 -6.36 -6.23
C ILE A 449 3.35 -6.51 -5.29
N LYS A 450 3.22 -5.66 -4.27
CA LYS A 450 2.06 -5.69 -3.36
C LYS A 450 0.73 -5.41 -4.05
N ARG A 451 0.67 -4.40 -4.92
CA ARG A 451 -0.55 -4.12 -5.69
C ARG A 451 -0.92 -5.25 -6.65
N ILE A 452 0.07 -5.85 -7.29
CA ILE A 452 -0.15 -7.02 -8.15
C ILE A 452 -0.65 -8.20 -7.32
N GLN A 453 -0.07 -8.47 -6.14
CA GLN A 453 -0.54 -9.53 -5.23
C GLN A 453 -1.99 -9.36 -4.78
N GLU A 454 -2.43 -8.11 -4.53
CA GLU A 454 -3.79 -7.83 -4.06
C GLU A 454 -4.86 -8.22 -5.09
N THR A 455 -4.58 -8.00 -6.37
CA THR A 455 -5.52 -8.17 -7.48
C THR A 455 -5.19 -9.33 -8.42
N ASN A 456 -4.04 -9.98 -8.22
CA ASN A 456 -3.42 -10.94 -9.13
C ASN A 456 -3.32 -10.40 -10.58
N ASP A 457 -2.97 -9.12 -10.73
CA ASP A 457 -2.88 -8.45 -12.04
C ASP A 457 -1.64 -8.90 -12.84
N LEU A 458 -1.73 -10.07 -13.47
CA LEU A 458 -0.70 -10.58 -14.40
C LEU A 458 -0.59 -9.76 -15.69
N GLY A 459 -1.49 -8.79 -15.92
CA GLY A 459 -1.45 -7.82 -17.01
C GLY A 459 -0.52 -6.63 -16.73
N HIS A 460 -0.06 -6.48 -15.49
CA HIS A 460 0.79 -5.36 -15.09
C HIS A 460 2.10 -5.31 -15.92
N PRO A 461 2.60 -4.12 -16.32
CA PRO A 461 3.83 -4.00 -17.11
C PRO A 461 5.07 -4.65 -16.49
N LEU A 462 5.14 -4.72 -15.15
CA LEU A 462 6.18 -5.48 -14.44
C LEU A 462 6.14 -6.98 -14.79
N CYS A 463 4.96 -7.59 -14.81
CA CYS A 463 4.80 -9.00 -15.20
C CYS A 463 5.21 -9.21 -16.65
N SER A 464 4.84 -8.31 -17.55
CA SER A 464 5.28 -8.36 -18.95
C SER A 464 6.81 -8.23 -19.07
N ASN A 465 7.43 -7.29 -18.36
CA ASN A 465 8.89 -7.14 -18.33
C ASN A 465 9.61 -8.42 -17.87
N LEU A 466 9.08 -9.10 -16.85
CA LEU A 466 9.62 -10.36 -16.32
C LEU A 466 9.38 -11.56 -17.26
N ARG A 467 8.28 -11.57 -18.02
CA ARG A 467 8.05 -12.56 -19.08
C ARG A 467 9.06 -12.38 -20.20
N ASP A 468 9.22 -11.13 -20.65
CA ASP A 468 10.02 -10.78 -21.83
C ASP A 468 11.53 -10.96 -21.59
N GLY A 469 12.02 -10.78 -20.35
CA GLY A 469 13.44 -10.94 -20.05
C GLY A 469 13.81 -10.85 -18.57
N HIS A 470 15.12 -10.88 -18.31
CA HIS A 470 15.70 -10.88 -16.96
C HIS A 470 16.30 -9.52 -16.57
N TRP A 471 16.01 -8.46 -17.33
CA TRP A 471 16.66 -7.15 -17.18
C TRP A 471 16.53 -6.56 -15.78
N LEU A 472 15.38 -6.74 -15.12
CA LEU A 472 15.19 -6.30 -13.75
C LEU A 472 16.08 -7.09 -12.77
N CYS A 473 16.25 -8.40 -12.98
CA CYS A 473 17.15 -9.22 -12.16
C CYS A 473 18.61 -8.77 -12.35
N ASP A 474 19.00 -8.56 -13.60
CA ASP A 474 20.35 -8.09 -13.95
C ASP A 474 20.61 -6.68 -13.37
N TYR A 475 19.61 -5.80 -13.40
CA TYR A 475 19.69 -4.47 -12.77
C TYR A 475 19.95 -4.57 -11.27
N ILE A 476 19.18 -5.40 -10.54
CA ILE A 476 19.34 -5.59 -9.09
C ILE A 476 20.76 -6.07 -8.77
N VAL A 477 21.22 -7.14 -9.45
CA VAL A 477 22.56 -7.71 -9.23
C VAL A 477 23.66 -6.71 -9.58
N ARG A 478 23.59 -6.11 -10.78
CA ARG A 478 24.59 -5.13 -11.25
C ARG A 478 24.70 -3.95 -10.30
N ARG A 479 23.58 -3.44 -9.80
CA ARG A 479 23.56 -2.36 -8.82
C ARG A 479 24.21 -2.78 -7.51
N LEU A 480 23.86 -3.95 -6.96
CA LEU A 480 24.49 -4.49 -5.75
C LEU A 480 26.00 -4.76 -5.92
N ARG A 481 26.50 -4.96 -7.14
CA ARG A 481 27.94 -5.11 -7.40
C ARG A 481 28.73 -3.80 -7.45
N ARG A 482 28.08 -2.63 -7.34
CA ARG A 482 28.78 -1.33 -7.41
C ARG A 482 29.62 -1.05 -6.16
N LEU A 483 29.23 -1.56 -5.00
CA LEU A 483 29.97 -1.40 -3.75
C LEU A 483 30.72 -2.69 -3.38
N PRO A 484 31.99 -2.61 -2.93
CA PRO A 484 32.75 -3.78 -2.49
C PRO A 484 32.09 -4.55 -1.34
N GLU A 485 31.44 -3.84 -0.41
CA GLU A 485 30.85 -4.44 0.78
C GLU A 485 29.57 -5.24 0.47
N THR A 486 28.89 -4.92 -0.63
CA THR A 486 27.63 -5.56 -1.02
C THR A 486 27.82 -6.72 -2.00
N GLN A 487 29.06 -7.08 -2.37
CA GLN A 487 29.33 -8.19 -3.31
C GLN A 487 28.74 -9.51 -2.85
N LYS A 488 28.89 -9.87 -1.57
CA LYS A 488 28.32 -11.13 -1.03
C LYS A 488 26.79 -11.15 -1.09
N VAL A 489 26.15 -9.99 -0.94
CA VAL A 489 24.70 -9.87 -1.11
C VAL A 489 24.35 -10.04 -2.59
N ALA A 490 25.12 -9.41 -3.49
CA ALA A 490 24.95 -9.55 -4.93
C ALA A 490 25.10 -11.01 -5.40
N ASP A 491 26.08 -11.76 -4.87
CA ASP A 491 26.30 -13.17 -5.21
C ASP A 491 25.09 -14.04 -4.82
N ILE A 492 24.51 -13.80 -3.64
CA ILE A 492 23.29 -14.52 -3.21
C ILE A 492 22.11 -14.16 -4.12
N PHE A 493 21.94 -12.88 -4.47
CA PHE A 493 20.89 -12.44 -5.38
C PHE A 493 21.07 -13.02 -6.78
N GLU A 494 22.29 -13.04 -7.31
CA GLU A 494 22.60 -13.62 -8.62
C GLU A 494 22.34 -15.12 -8.65
N GLN A 495 22.76 -15.85 -7.61
CA GLN A 495 22.48 -17.28 -7.50
C GLN A 495 20.97 -17.55 -7.42
N SER A 496 20.23 -16.75 -6.65
CA SER A 496 18.80 -16.94 -6.42
C SER A 496 17.97 -16.55 -7.64
N LEU A 497 18.15 -15.34 -8.17
CA LEU A 497 17.42 -14.82 -9.33
C LEU A 497 17.87 -15.51 -10.63
N GLY A 498 19.10 -16.02 -10.69
CA GLY A 498 19.62 -16.79 -11.82
C GLY A 498 18.81 -18.05 -12.12
N LEU A 499 18.10 -18.61 -11.14
CA LEU A 499 17.20 -19.76 -11.32
C LEU A 499 16.06 -19.44 -12.32
N LEU A 500 15.64 -18.17 -12.42
CA LEU A 500 14.56 -17.76 -13.32
C LEU A 500 14.87 -17.97 -14.81
N LYS A 501 16.15 -18.12 -15.19
CA LYS A 501 16.57 -18.32 -16.58
C LYS A 501 15.97 -19.59 -17.20
N ASP A 502 15.86 -20.64 -16.40
CA ASP A 502 15.31 -21.94 -16.81
C ASP A 502 13.81 -22.09 -16.49
N VAL A 503 13.20 -21.05 -15.89
CA VAL A 503 11.75 -20.96 -15.67
C VAL A 503 11.06 -20.45 -16.95
N PRO A 504 9.99 -21.12 -17.43
CA PRO A 504 9.21 -20.67 -18.58
C PRO A 504 8.71 -19.24 -18.40
N HIS A 505 8.71 -18.47 -19.49
CA HIS A 505 8.41 -17.04 -19.42
C HIS A 505 7.11 -16.73 -18.67
N PHE A 506 6.03 -17.49 -18.92
CA PHE A 506 4.72 -17.29 -18.30
C PHE A 506 4.68 -17.53 -16.78
N LEU A 507 5.66 -18.27 -16.22
CA LEU A 507 5.79 -18.51 -14.78
C LEU A 507 6.81 -17.59 -14.10
N ARG A 508 7.64 -16.86 -14.86
CA ARG A 508 8.67 -15.98 -14.27
C ARG A 508 8.11 -14.94 -13.30
N PRO A 509 6.96 -14.29 -13.54
CA PRO A 509 6.44 -13.29 -12.61
C PRO A 509 6.15 -13.82 -11.21
N CYS A 510 5.47 -14.97 -11.07
CA CYS A 510 5.15 -15.54 -9.76
C CYS A 510 6.40 -16.07 -9.03
N TYR A 511 7.34 -16.67 -9.77
CA TYR A 511 8.61 -17.11 -9.17
C TYR A 511 9.55 -15.96 -8.80
N PHE A 512 9.58 -14.89 -9.59
CA PHE A 512 10.30 -13.68 -9.23
C PHE A 512 9.74 -13.08 -7.94
N GLU A 513 8.41 -12.99 -7.83
CA GLU A 513 7.73 -12.51 -6.62
C GLU A 513 8.14 -13.32 -5.37
N LEU A 514 8.12 -14.66 -5.46
CA LEU A 514 8.55 -15.54 -4.37
C LEU A 514 9.99 -15.27 -3.93
N ILE A 515 10.94 -15.28 -4.88
CA ILE A 515 12.37 -15.07 -4.58
C ILE A 515 12.59 -13.67 -4.01
N PHE A 516 12.04 -12.65 -4.69
CA PHE A 516 12.23 -11.25 -4.34
C PHE A 516 11.73 -10.96 -2.93
N ILE A 517 10.50 -11.36 -2.59
CA ILE A 517 9.92 -11.14 -1.26
C ILE A 517 10.75 -11.87 -0.20
N TYR A 518 11.14 -13.12 -0.44
CA TYR A 518 11.94 -13.88 0.52
C TYR A 518 13.29 -13.21 0.81
N LEU A 519 14.01 -12.78 -0.23
CA LEU A 519 15.30 -12.11 -0.09
C LEU A 519 15.16 -10.72 0.57
N ARG A 520 14.21 -9.91 0.10
CA ARG A 520 13.93 -8.57 0.65
C ARG A 520 13.52 -8.65 2.11
N ASP A 521 12.58 -9.51 2.47
CA ASP A 521 12.10 -9.63 3.86
C ASP A 521 13.22 -10.12 4.78
N SER A 522 14.11 -10.99 4.29
CA SER A 522 15.30 -11.43 5.03
C SER A 522 16.27 -10.28 5.32
N ILE A 523 16.49 -9.36 4.36
CA ILE A 523 17.33 -8.15 4.56
C ILE A 523 16.64 -7.16 5.51
N VAL A 524 15.33 -6.95 5.35
CA VAL A 524 14.58 -6.03 6.20
C VAL A 524 14.52 -6.53 7.64
N GLU A 525 14.34 -7.83 7.86
CA GLU A 525 14.45 -8.41 9.21
C GLU A 525 15.83 -8.16 9.82
N ALA A 526 16.92 -8.43 9.08
CA ALA A 526 18.27 -8.16 9.56
C ALA A 526 18.52 -6.67 9.84
N THR A 527 17.93 -5.79 9.02
CA THR A 527 18.00 -4.32 9.21
C THR A 527 17.28 -3.91 10.47
N LEU A 528 16.06 -4.42 10.69
CA LEU A 528 15.26 -4.13 11.88
C LEU A 528 15.92 -4.65 13.15
N GLU A 529 16.62 -5.78 13.11
CA GLU A 529 17.41 -6.30 14.25
C GLU A 529 18.54 -5.33 14.69
N LYS A 530 18.97 -4.42 13.81
CA LYS A 530 19.97 -3.37 14.13
C LYS A 530 19.34 -2.06 14.62
N LEU A 531 18.01 -1.94 14.57
CA LEU A 531 17.28 -0.75 14.97
C LEU A 531 16.53 -1.01 16.26
N ASN A 532 16.52 -0.04 17.16
CA ASN A 532 15.86 -0.16 18.46
C ASN A 532 14.33 0.02 18.39
N TYR A 533 13.67 -0.48 17.33
CA TYR A 533 12.26 -0.18 17.07
C TYR A 533 11.32 -0.69 18.18
N ALA A 534 11.64 -1.84 18.77
CA ALA A 534 10.86 -2.44 19.86
C ALA A 534 10.87 -1.57 21.13
N ALA A 535 11.90 -0.71 21.30
CA ALA A 535 11.96 0.19 22.44
C ALA A 535 10.88 1.28 22.41
N PHE A 536 10.39 1.71 21.25
CA PHE A 536 9.26 2.65 21.18
C PHE A 536 7.92 1.99 20.84
N ALA A 537 7.86 0.87 20.09
CA ALA A 537 6.71 -0.06 20.04
C ALA A 537 6.98 -1.26 19.10
N ASP A 538 6.52 -2.46 19.44
CA ASP A 538 6.57 -3.64 18.54
C ASP A 538 5.28 -3.77 17.73
N THR A 539 5.14 -2.95 16.69
CA THR A 539 4.02 -2.99 15.74
C THR A 539 4.52 -2.95 14.29
N GLN A 540 3.66 -3.30 13.33
CA GLN A 540 3.99 -3.17 11.91
C GLN A 540 4.27 -1.72 11.50
N LEU A 541 3.52 -0.75 12.06
CA LEU A 541 3.77 0.67 11.82
C LEU A 541 5.15 1.08 12.36
N SER A 542 5.49 0.68 13.59
CA SER A 542 6.80 0.97 14.18
C SER A 542 7.96 0.39 13.38
N LYS A 543 7.83 -0.85 12.89
CA LYS A 543 8.81 -1.47 12.00
C LYS A 543 8.99 -0.68 10.72
N GLN A 544 7.90 -0.24 10.09
CA GLN A 544 7.98 0.58 8.89
C GLN A 544 8.62 1.96 9.15
N LEU A 545 8.28 2.62 10.27
CA LEU A 545 8.85 3.92 10.64
C LEU A 545 10.36 3.81 10.94
N ALA A 546 10.78 2.78 11.66
CA ALA A 546 12.19 2.50 11.90
C ALA A 546 12.94 2.22 10.59
N LEU A 547 12.36 1.41 9.70
CA LEU A 547 12.95 1.13 8.39
C LEU A 547 13.12 2.43 7.57
N ASN A 548 12.16 3.34 7.61
CA ASN A 548 12.27 4.65 6.95
C ASN A 548 13.40 5.53 7.50
N SER A 549 13.84 5.34 8.76
CA SER A 549 15.00 6.08 9.26
C SER A 549 16.29 5.75 8.51
N VAL A 550 16.37 4.56 7.90
CA VAL A 550 17.48 4.16 7.03
C VAL A 550 17.43 4.90 5.69
N ALA A 551 16.24 5.24 5.17
CA ALA A 551 16.08 5.89 3.86
C ALA A 551 16.71 7.29 3.79
N PHE A 552 16.68 8.05 4.89
CA PHE A 552 17.09 9.47 4.89
C PHE A 552 18.57 9.71 5.17
N LEU A 553 19.33 8.70 5.60
CA LEU A 553 20.74 8.84 5.98
C LEU A 553 21.66 8.04 5.06
N ALA A 554 22.65 8.73 4.49
CA ALA A 554 23.70 8.13 3.69
C ALA A 554 24.86 9.10 3.44
N ASP A 555 26.03 8.58 3.05
CA ASP A 555 27.10 9.36 2.40
C ASP A 555 26.64 9.69 0.97
N ILE A 556 26.63 10.97 0.63
CA ILE A 556 26.38 11.48 -0.72
C ILE A 556 27.54 12.38 -1.05
N ALA A 557 28.28 12.04 -2.13
CA ALA A 557 29.49 12.78 -2.51
C ALA A 557 29.24 14.28 -2.72
N SER A 558 28.06 14.65 -3.23
CA SER A 558 27.65 16.05 -3.47
C SER A 558 27.09 16.77 -2.24
N ALA A 559 27.00 16.11 -1.08
CA ALA A 559 26.29 16.61 0.10
C ALA A 559 26.81 16.00 1.41
N ARG A 560 28.14 16.01 1.59
CA ARG A 560 28.78 15.51 2.80
C ARG A 560 28.64 16.50 3.96
N LEU A 561 28.82 15.98 5.18
CA LEU A 561 29.00 16.82 6.35
C LEU A 561 30.35 17.58 6.27
N PRO A 562 30.47 18.77 6.87
CA PRO A 562 31.75 19.44 7.07
C PRO A 562 32.72 18.56 7.90
N PRO A 563 34.02 18.90 7.92
CA PRO A 563 35.03 18.16 8.68
C PRO A 563 34.61 17.90 10.13
N ILE A 564 34.79 16.66 10.58
CA ILE A 564 34.60 16.20 11.96
C ILE A 564 35.97 15.70 12.42
N GLU A 565 36.45 16.14 13.58
CA GLU A 565 37.79 15.78 14.08
C GLU A 565 37.91 14.27 14.32
N ASP A 566 36.99 13.71 15.10
CA ASP A 566 36.97 12.30 15.50
C ASP A 566 35.61 11.64 15.17
N PRO A 567 35.28 11.41 13.88
CA PRO A 567 34.02 10.82 13.50
C PRO A 567 33.94 9.36 13.95
N VAL A 568 32.80 8.95 14.49
CA VAL A 568 32.55 7.55 14.83
C VAL A 568 31.96 6.86 13.60
N LEU A 569 32.76 6.05 12.90
CA LEU A 569 32.36 5.38 11.67
C LEU A 569 32.29 3.87 11.84
N PRO A 570 31.23 3.21 11.35
CA PRO A 570 31.22 1.76 11.21
C PRO A 570 32.35 1.26 10.30
N GLU A 571 32.80 0.03 10.52
CA GLU A 571 33.80 -0.60 9.66
C GLU A 571 33.34 -0.64 8.19
N GLY A 572 34.18 -0.15 7.27
CA GLY A 572 33.88 -0.05 5.84
C GLY A 572 33.25 1.27 5.38
N ASP A 573 32.85 2.16 6.29
CA ASP A 573 32.40 3.51 5.92
C ASP A 573 33.59 4.48 5.91
N SER A 574 33.69 5.30 4.85
CA SER A 574 34.77 6.28 4.69
C SER A 574 34.40 7.70 5.17
N HIS A 575 33.10 8.00 5.27
CA HIS A 575 32.59 9.30 5.69
C HIS A 575 31.33 9.11 6.54
N ALA A 576 31.01 10.11 7.36
CA ALA A 576 29.78 10.12 8.14
C ALA A 576 28.56 10.32 7.23
N ASN A 577 27.43 9.73 7.63
CA ASN A 577 26.16 9.90 6.94
C ASN A 577 25.65 11.33 7.07
N SER A 578 25.13 11.89 5.97
CA SER A 578 24.37 13.14 6.01
C SER A 578 22.87 12.85 5.87
N LEU A 579 22.06 13.66 6.56
CA LEU A 579 20.60 13.51 6.61
C LEU A 579 19.95 14.34 5.50
N ALA A 580 19.13 13.68 4.67
CA ALA A 580 18.24 14.33 3.72
C ALA A 580 16.97 14.85 4.40
N ALA A 581 16.59 16.10 4.17
CA ALA A 581 15.32 16.63 4.66
C ALA A 581 14.12 15.83 4.10
N GLY A 582 14.23 15.40 2.84
CA GLY A 582 13.29 14.48 2.23
C GLY A 582 13.62 14.07 0.80
N LEU A 583 12.90 13.06 0.34
CA LEU A 583 13.16 12.34 -0.89
C LEU A 583 11.98 12.53 -1.87
N PRO A 584 12.23 12.90 -3.15
CA PRO A 584 13.53 13.07 -3.81
C PRO A 584 14.01 14.53 -3.92
N HIS A 585 13.26 15.51 -3.38
CA HIS A 585 13.55 16.92 -3.64
C HIS A 585 14.79 17.44 -2.91
N PHE A 586 15.08 16.91 -1.72
CA PHE A 586 16.13 17.37 -0.82
C PHE A 586 17.10 16.23 -0.48
N CYS A 587 17.58 15.53 -1.50
CA CYS A 587 18.41 14.33 -1.35
C CYS A 587 19.87 14.49 -1.82
N GLU A 588 20.24 15.58 -2.49
CA GLU A 588 21.60 15.75 -3.03
C GLU A 588 22.01 17.23 -3.09
N GLY A 589 23.30 17.46 -3.36
CA GLY A 589 23.87 18.80 -3.49
C GLY A 589 23.71 19.63 -2.21
N ILE A 590 23.73 20.96 -2.38
CA ILE A 590 23.52 21.88 -1.27
C ILE A 590 22.14 21.72 -0.60
N TRP A 591 21.15 21.18 -1.31
CA TRP A 591 19.76 21.07 -0.88
C TRP A 591 19.47 19.90 0.06
N ARG A 592 20.44 19.02 0.33
CA ARG A 592 20.21 17.83 1.16
C ARG A 592 20.07 18.16 2.64
N ASN A 593 21.01 18.97 3.15
CA ASN A 593 21.20 19.15 4.59
C ASN A 593 20.66 20.51 5.04
N TRP A 594 19.51 20.46 5.69
CA TRP A 594 18.88 21.61 6.33
C TRP A 594 18.98 21.48 7.85
N GLY A 595 19.60 22.44 8.53
CA GLY A 595 19.83 22.39 9.98
C GLY A 595 18.54 22.25 10.76
N ARG A 596 17.51 23.00 10.36
CA ARG A 596 16.17 22.88 10.94
C ARG A 596 15.60 21.47 10.82
N ASP A 597 15.43 20.96 9.61
CA ASP A 597 14.88 19.62 9.36
C ASP A 597 15.71 18.54 10.04
N THR A 598 17.03 18.69 10.02
CA THR A 598 17.97 17.76 10.66
C THR A 598 17.71 17.64 12.14
N PHE A 599 17.61 18.76 12.88
CA PHE A 599 17.48 18.71 14.33
C PHE A 599 16.04 18.50 14.82
N ILE A 600 15.04 18.69 13.96
CA ILE A 600 13.68 18.18 14.19
C ILE A 600 13.62 16.65 13.93
N ALA A 601 14.35 16.16 12.92
CA ALA A 601 14.32 14.75 12.55
C ALA A 601 15.23 13.86 13.42
N LEU A 602 16.30 14.41 14.00
CA LEU A 602 17.31 13.66 14.74
C LEU A 602 16.76 12.86 15.93
N PRO A 603 15.89 13.42 16.81
CA PRO A 603 15.45 12.68 17.99
C PRO A 603 14.72 11.38 17.66
N GLY A 604 13.74 11.42 16.76
CA GLY A 604 12.97 10.24 16.37
C GLY A 604 13.71 9.31 15.43
N LEU A 605 14.40 9.84 14.40
CA LEU A 605 15.08 8.99 13.41
C LEU A 605 16.37 8.34 13.92
N LEU A 606 17.05 8.96 14.88
CA LEU A 606 18.38 8.51 15.34
C LEU A 606 18.36 8.08 16.80
N LEU A 607 17.87 8.92 17.73
CA LEU A 607 17.93 8.58 19.15
C LEU A 607 16.95 7.44 19.48
N SER A 608 15.69 7.56 19.07
CA SER A 608 14.67 6.53 19.34
C SER A 608 14.93 5.21 18.61
N THR A 609 15.68 5.22 17.50
CA THR A 609 16.09 3.99 16.79
C THR A 609 17.47 3.48 17.21
N GLY A 610 18.17 4.13 18.15
CA GLY A 610 19.48 3.69 18.68
C GLY A 610 20.70 4.00 17.80
N ARG A 611 20.59 4.92 16.83
CA ARG A 611 21.68 5.34 15.93
C ARG A 611 22.45 6.52 16.51
N TYR A 612 22.98 6.35 17.72
CA TYR A 612 23.65 7.42 18.46
C TYR A 612 24.92 7.94 17.77
N ASP A 613 25.70 7.07 17.13
CA ASP A 613 26.93 7.49 16.45
C ASP A 613 26.66 8.43 15.26
N ASP A 614 25.64 8.12 14.45
CA ASP A 614 25.17 9.01 13.38
C ASP A 614 24.72 10.36 13.95
N ALA A 615 23.96 10.35 15.06
CA ALA A 615 23.51 11.58 15.72
C ALA A 615 24.67 12.43 16.23
N LYS A 616 25.68 11.81 16.87
CA LYS A 616 26.88 12.48 17.36
C LYS A 616 27.63 13.16 16.20
N ASN A 617 27.88 12.44 15.11
CA ASN A 617 28.59 12.99 13.96
C ASN A 617 27.87 14.21 13.36
N ILE A 618 26.55 14.14 13.22
CA ILE A 618 25.72 15.24 12.70
C ILE A 618 25.76 16.45 13.66
N ILE A 619 25.61 16.23 14.97
CA ILE A 619 25.66 17.30 15.98
C ILE A 619 26.99 18.06 15.91
N LEU A 620 28.11 17.33 15.89
CA LEU A 620 29.46 17.91 15.87
C LEU A 620 29.73 18.64 14.54
N ALA A 621 29.29 18.08 13.42
CA ALA A 621 29.44 18.70 12.10
C ALA A 621 28.75 20.06 12.02
N PHE A 622 27.50 20.16 12.47
CA PHE A 622 26.78 21.45 12.50
C PHE A 622 27.35 22.40 13.55
N GLY A 623 27.82 21.90 14.69
CA GLY A 623 28.56 22.71 15.68
C GLY A 623 29.82 23.34 15.08
N GLY A 624 30.53 22.60 14.22
CA GLY A 624 31.69 23.10 13.48
C GLY A 624 31.34 24.29 12.60
N ALA A 625 30.15 24.27 12.00
CA ALA A 625 29.60 25.32 11.17
C ALA A 625 28.85 26.42 11.97
N LEU A 626 28.98 26.48 13.30
CA LEU A 626 28.37 27.59 14.06
C LEU A 626 29.05 28.92 13.71
N ARG A 627 28.23 29.96 13.52
CA ARG A 627 28.68 31.34 13.26
C ARG A 627 27.61 32.34 13.69
N HIS A 628 28.01 33.54 14.11
CA HIS A 628 27.09 34.59 14.58
C HIS A 628 26.25 34.15 15.80
N GLY A 629 26.64 33.08 16.49
CA GLY A 629 25.81 32.43 17.52
C GLY A 629 24.64 31.61 16.96
N LEU A 630 24.65 31.28 15.67
CA LEU A 630 23.58 30.55 14.97
C LEU A 630 24.12 29.30 14.28
N ILE A 631 23.25 28.29 14.17
CA ILE A 631 23.44 27.12 13.31
C ILE A 631 22.87 27.46 11.92
N PRO A 632 23.55 27.10 10.82
CA PRO A 632 23.06 27.42 9.49
C PRO A 632 21.78 26.64 9.16
N ASN A 633 20.88 27.28 8.40
CA ASN A 633 19.73 26.57 7.85
C ASN A 633 20.18 25.68 6.71
N LEU A 634 20.82 26.25 5.69
CA LEU A 634 21.43 25.49 4.60
C LEU A 634 22.88 25.19 4.99
N LEU A 635 23.27 23.93 5.11
CA LEU A 635 24.64 23.59 5.51
C LEU A 635 25.65 23.70 4.36
N GLY A 636 25.31 23.17 3.17
CA GLY A 636 26.19 23.22 1.99
C GLY A 636 27.62 22.75 2.24
N GLU A 637 27.80 21.57 2.88
CA GLU A 637 29.08 21.00 3.34
C GLU A 637 29.88 21.89 4.31
N GLY A 638 29.26 22.90 4.90
CA GLY A 638 29.94 23.95 5.66
C GLY A 638 30.49 25.08 4.79
N LYS A 639 30.75 24.86 3.50
CA LYS A 639 31.38 25.84 2.57
C LYS A 639 30.43 26.96 2.16
N CYS A 640 29.18 26.59 1.87
CA CYS A 640 28.15 27.50 1.37
C CYS A 640 27.03 27.69 2.41
N SER A 641 27.39 27.66 3.69
CA SER A 641 26.45 27.73 4.81
C SER A 641 25.67 29.04 4.80
N ARG A 642 24.34 28.97 4.97
CA ARG A 642 23.46 30.15 5.04
C ARG A 642 22.81 30.28 6.42
N TYR A 643 22.89 31.48 7.01
CA TYR A 643 22.45 31.78 8.37
C TYR A 643 21.23 32.71 8.38
N ASN A 644 20.19 32.32 7.64
CA ASN A 644 18.96 33.10 7.49
C ASN A 644 17.86 32.68 8.49
N CYS A 645 18.10 31.64 9.31
CA CYS A 645 17.15 31.13 10.28
C CYS A 645 17.58 31.41 11.71
N ARG A 646 16.60 31.55 12.62
CA ARG A 646 16.81 31.74 14.06
C ARG A 646 16.44 30.51 14.87
N ASP A 647 15.76 29.54 14.27
CA ASP A 647 15.19 28.38 14.95
C ASP A 647 16.08 27.13 14.93
N ALA A 648 16.87 26.92 13.86
CA ALA A 648 17.73 25.74 13.74
C ALA A 648 18.68 25.56 14.94
N VAL A 649 19.19 26.66 15.50
CA VAL A 649 20.08 26.62 16.67
C VAL A 649 19.37 26.11 17.94
N TRP A 650 18.10 26.44 18.13
CA TRP A 650 17.33 25.97 19.29
C TRP A 650 16.92 24.51 19.14
N PHE A 651 16.63 24.07 17.90
CA PHE A 651 16.46 22.64 17.62
C PHE A 651 17.77 21.88 17.83
N TRP A 652 18.92 22.43 17.42
CA TRP A 652 20.24 21.83 17.66
C TRP A 652 20.55 21.68 19.15
N LEU A 653 20.36 22.75 19.94
CA LEU A 653 20.54 22.70 21.40
C LEU A 653 19.58 21.68 22.04
N SER A 654 18.30 21.67 21.63
CA SER A 654 17.31 20.70 22.10
C SER A 654 17.70 19.26 21.75
N ALA A 655 18.24 19.03 20.56
CA ALA A 655 18.71 17.73 20.11
C ALA A 655 19.92 17.24 20.92
N ILE A 656 20.84 18.13 21.30
CA ILE A 656 21.99 17.80 22.15
C ILE A 656 21.53 17.39 23.55
N VAL A 657 20.65 18.15 24.20
CA VAL A 657 20.19 17.78 25.54
C VAL A 657 19.37 16.48 25.52
N GLN A 658 18.59 16.24 24.47
CA GLN A 658 17.93 14.93 24.25
C GLN A 658 18.94 13.81 23.99
N TYR A 659 20.05 14.08 23.30
CA TYR A 659 21.14 13.11 23.14
C TYR A 659 21.73 12.74 24.52
N CYS A 660 22.01 13.73 25.36
CA CYS A 660 22.51 13.51 26.72
C CYS A 660 21.55 12.64 27.55
N GLU A 661 20.24 12.79 27.36
CA GLU A 661 19.20 12.02 28.07
C GLU A 661 19.03 10.59 27.53
N LYS A 662 19.04 10.41 26.20
CA LYS A 662 18.67 9.14 25.56
C LYS A 662 19.87 8.23 25.25
N ALA A 663 21.03 8.79 24.89
CA ALA A 663 22.18 8.01 24.51
C ALA A 663 22.88 7.39 25.74
N PRO A 664 23.39 6.16 25.65
CA PRO A 664 24.23 5.58 26.71
C PRO A 664 25.46 6.46 26.98
N ASN A 665 25.64 6.91 28.22
CA ASN A 665 26.66 7.89 28.60
C ASN A 665 26.63 9.17 27.73
N GLY A 666 25.42 9.59 27.32
CA GLY A 666 25.22 10.67 26.37
C GLY A 666 25.88 12.00 26.77
N GLU A 667 25.98 12.26 28.08
CA GLU A 667 26.67 13.42 28.67
C GLU A 667 28.13 13.59 28.19
N HIS A 668 28.80 12.51 27.75
CA HIS A 668 30.17 12.58 27.21
C HIS A 668 30.26 13.35 25.88
N ILE A 669 29.16 13.51 25.14
CA ILE A 669 29.17 14.27 23.90
C ILE A 669 29.58 15.72 24.13
N LEU A 670 29.29 16.28 25.31
CA LEU A 670 29.60 17.65 25.67
C LEU A 670 31.11 17.95 25.63
N LYS A 671 31.94 16.94 25.89
CA LYS A 671 33.42 17.03 25.82
C LYS A 671 33.99 16.53 24.49
N SER A 672 33.14 16.21 23.51
CA SER A 672 33.62 15.81 22.19
C SER A 672 34.14 17.03 21.44
N THR A 673 35.24 16.85 20.72
CA THR A 673 35.88 17.90 19.94
C THR A 673 35.01 18.33 18.76
N VAL A 674 34.77 19.63 18.65
CA VAL A 674 34.15 20.28 17.51
C VAL A 674 35.22 20.93 16.65
N ALA A 675 35.28 20.57 15.37
CA ALA A 675 36.12 21.25 14.38
C ALA A 675 35.42 22.52 13.89
N ARG A 676 35.67 23.65 14.56
CA ARG A 676 35.14 24.97 14.17
C ARG A 676 35.76 25.42 12.87
N ILE A 677 35.02 25.21 11.78
CA ILE A 677 35.39 25.73 10.45
C ILE A 677 35.21 27.25 10.36
N TYR A 678 34.47 27.84 11.30
CA TYR A 678 34.28 29.28 11.47
C TYR A 678 34.51 29.72 12.93
N PRO A 679 35.76 29.90 13.36
CA PRO A 679 36.11 30.30 14.73
C PRO A 679 35.67 31.72 15.09
N ARG A 680 35.53 32.59 14.07
CA ARG A 680 35.03 33.96 14.21
C ARG A 680 34.03 34.26 13.10
N ASP A 681 33.27 35.34 13.28
CA ASP A 681 32.25 35.78 12.32
C ASP A 681 32.82 36.16 10.95
N ASP A 682 34.02 36.72 10.95
CA ASP A 682 34.74 37.16 9.77
C ASP A 682 35.58 36.06 9.10
N SER A 683 35.81 34.92 9.79
CA SER A 683 36.64 33.82 9.28
C SER A 683 36.23 33.37 7.89
N GLU A 684 37.21 32.98 7.07
CA GLU A 684 36.93 32.27 5.82
C GLU A 684 36.83 30.77 6.06
N TYR A 685 36.23 30.05 5.11
CA TYR A 685 36.15 28.58 5.21
C TYR A 685 37.56 28.00 5.19
N GLY A 686 37.88 27.14 6.17
CA GLY A 686 39.17 26.45 6.27
C GLY A 686 40.07 26.95 7.41
N GLU A 687 39.71 28.04 8.10
CA GLU A 687 40.32 28.40 9.38
C GLU A 687 39.81 27.46 10.48
N ILE A 688 40.35 26.24 10.59
CA ILE A 688 39.87 25.26 11.58
C ILE A 688 40.49 25.52 12.95
N LYS A 689 39.65 25.74 13.96
CA LYS A 689 40.00 25.70 15.38
C LYS A 689 39.22 24.56 16.05
N THR A 690 39.80 23.92 17.05
CA THR A 690 39.09 22.93 17.86
C THR A 690 38.67 23.52 19.20
N GLU A 691 37.49 23.09 19.67
CA GLU A 691 36.96 23.37 21.01
C GLU A 691 36.02 22.23 21.43
N GLU A 692 35.66 22.16 22.71
CA GLU A 692 34.69 21.16 23.18
C GLU A 692 33.26 21.61 22.86
N LEU A 693 32.36 20.65 22.61
CA LEU A 693 30.97 20.94 22.24
C LEU A 693 30.25 21.86 23.24
N HIS A 694 30.49 21.72 24.55
CA HIS A 694 29.88 22.58 25.56
C HIS A 694 30.33 24.05 25.43
N GLU A 695 31.54 24.32 24.93
CA GLU A 695 32.04 25.68 24.65
C GLU A 695 31.29 26.28 23.46
N THR A 696 31.11 25.50 22.38
CA THR A 696 30.30 25.91 21.22
C THR A 696 28.85 26.20 21.61
N MET A 697 28.26 25.35 22.47
CA MET A 697 26.91 25.57 23.00
C MET A 697 26.82 26.84 23.85
N TYR A 698 27.83 27.08 24.69
CA TYR A 698 27.87 28.28 25.52
C TYR A 698 28.02 29.55 24.67
N GLU A 699 28.91 29.56 23.67
CA GLU A 699 29.06 30.68 22.73
C GLU A 699 27.71 31.06 22.11
N CYS A 700 26.97 30.08 21.60
CA CYS A 700 25.63 30.29 21.05
C CYS A 700 24.71 31.05 22.02
N LEU A 701 24.54 30.53 23.23
CA LEU A 701 23.60 31.06 24.22
C LEU A 701 24.06 32.44 24.72
N GLN A 702 25.36 32.59 24.92
CA GLN A 702 26.00 33.84 25.33
C GLN A 702 25.77 34.95 24.29
N ARG A 703 25.92 34.64 23.00
CA ARG A 703 25.67 35.61 21.93
C ARG A 703 24.20 36.01 21.81
N HIS A 704 23.28 35.08 22.03
CA HIS A 704 21.85 35.42 22.14
C HIS A 704 21.56 36.33 23.34
N TYR A 705 22.26 36.15 24.46
CA TYR A 705 22.11 37.01 25.62
C TYR A 705 22.66 38.42 25.40
N GLU A 706 23.79 38.54 24.69
CA GLU A 706 24.39 39.83 24.31
C GLU A 706 23.58 40.57 23.24
N GLY A 707 22.96 39.81 22.33
CA GLY A 707 22.18 40.32 21.21
C GLY A 707 22.94 40.17 19.88
N ILE A 708 22.41 39.31 19.01
CA ILE A 708 22.91 39.07 17.68
C ILE A 708 22.31 40.10 16.73
N GLN A 709 23.17 40.77 15.97
CA GLN A 709 22.79 41.63 14.85
C GLN A 709 23.87 41.58 13.78
N PHE A 710 23.52 41.13 12.58
CA PHE A 710 24.42 41.12 11.43
C PHE A 710 23.62 41.21 10.12
N LYS A 711 24.31 41.51 9.03
CA LYS A 711 23.78 41.37 7.67
C LYS A 711 24.34 40.09 7.06
N GLU A 712 23.52 39.25 6.44
CA GLU A 712 23.95 37.98 5.84
C GLU A 712 25.19 38.20 4.95
N ARG A 713 26.19 37.34 5.13
CA ARG A 713 27.41 37.41 4.32
C ARG A 713 27.06 37.16 2.86
N ASN A 714 27.63 37.98 1.97
CA ASN A 714 27.34 37.96 0.53
C ASN A 714 25.88 38.34 0.19
N ALA A 715 25.20 39.12 1.05
CA ALA A 715 23.86 39.63 0.82
C ALA A 715 23.67 40.21 -0.59
N GLY A 716 22.56 39.83 -1.22
CA GLY A 716 22.22 40.19 -2.59
C GLY A 716 21.71 38.99 -3.40
N HIS A 717 21.43 39.23 -4.69
CA HIS A 717 20.79 38.26 -5.58
C HIS A 717 21.55 36.94 -5.78
N GLN A 718 22.84 36.88 -5.40
CA GLN A 718 23.65 35.66 -5.52
C GLN A 718 23.28 34.58 -4.49
N ILE A 719 22.86 34.98 -3.28
CA ILE A 719 22.48 34.05 -2.21
C ILE A 719 20.95 33.93 -2.04
N ASP A 720 20.21 34.96 -2.47
CA ASP A 720 18.76 34.98 -2.49
C ASP A 720 18.26 35.92 -3.59
N GLU A 721 17.70 35.36 -4.66
CA GLU A 721 17.23 36.13 -5.82
C GLU A 721 15.93 36.92 -5.56
N GLN A 722 15.23 36.61 -4.47
CA GLN A 722 13.90 37.17 -4.18
C GLN A 722 13.93 38.20 -3.04
N MET A 723 14.69 37.95 -1.98
CA MET A 723 14.75 38.75 -0.77
C MET A 723 15.16 40.21 -1.04
N VAL A 724 14.50 41.16 -0.36
CA VAL A 724 14.86 42.58 -0.37
C VAL A 724 16.05 42.87 0.55
N ASP A 725 16.74 44.00 0.37
CA ASP A 725 17.97 44.33 1.11
C ASP A 725 17.82 44.24 2.64
N ASP A 726 16.69 44.73 3.17
CA ASP A 726 16.38 44.69 4.60
C ASP A 726 16.18 43.28 5.15
N GLY A 727 15.77 42.33 4.29
CA GLY A 727 15.55 40.93 4.67
C GLY A 727 16.84 40.21 5.07
N PHE A 728 17.99 40.65 4.54
CA PHE A 728 19.30 40.11 4.89
C PHE A 728 19.79 40.52 6.28
N ASN A 729 19.11 41.47 6.95
CA ASN A 729 19.46 41.87 8.31
C ASN A 729 18.87 40.86 9.31
N VAL A 730 19.73 40.11 9.98
CA VAL A 730 19.34 39.07 10.95
C VAL A 730 19.55 39.61 12.36
N THR A 731 18.53 39.45 13.20
CA THR A 731 18.57 39.80 14.62
C THR A 731 18.05 38.64 15.45
N ALA A 732 18.68 38.37 16.60
CA ALA A 732 18.22 37.40 17.58
C ALA A 732 18.75 37.79 18.97
N LYS A 733 17.91 37.76 20.00
CA LYS A 733 18.29 38.14 21.36
C LYS A 733 17.42 37.48 22.42
N ILE A 734 17.92 37.44 23.65
CA ILE A 734 17.11 37.14 24.84
C ILE A 734 16.61 38.46 25.43
N ASN A 735 15.30 38.60 25.57
CA ASN A 735 14.70 39.73 26.26
C ASN A 735 14.92 39.58 27.76
N HIS A 736 15.75 40.44 28.35
CA HIS A 736 16.09 40.36 29.77
C HIS A 736 14.91 40.57 30.74
N LYS A 737 13.75 41.06 30.27
CA LYS A 737 12.56 41.22 31.12
C LYS A 737 11.69 39.97 31.18
N THR A 738 11.53 39.28 30.05
CA THR A 738 10.63 38.13 29.93
C THR A 738 11.38 36.80 29.81
N GLY A 739 12.67 36.85 29.54
CA GLY A 739 13.49 35.70 29.17
C GLY A 739 13.27 35.22 27.74
N PHE A 740 12.34 35.83 26.98
CA PHE A 740 11.97 35.32 25.66
C PHE A 740 13.08 35.47 24.63
N VAL A 741 13.17 34.48 23.75
CA VAL A 741 13.99 34.54 22.54
C VAL A 741 13.21 35.32 21.48
N GLU A 742 13.72 36.49 21.11
CA GLU A 742 13.11 37.42 20.17
C GLU A 742 14.04 37.71 18.99
N GLY A 743 13.50 38.00 17.81
CA GLY A 743 14.33 38.43 16.69
C GLY A 743 13.60 38.48 15.36
N GLY A 744 14.36 38.72 14.29
CA GLY A 744 13.85 38.85 12.94
C GLY A 744 13.27 40.24 12.64
N ASN A 745 12.66 40.35 11.46
CA ASN A 745 11.98 41.55 10.99
C ASN A 745 10.90 41.17 9.97
N VAL A 746 10.07 42.14 9.57
CA VAL A 746 8.95 41.92 8.64
C VAL A 746 9.35 41.44 7.23
N ASN A 747 10.60 41.66 6.83
CA ASN A 747 11.16 41.30 5.53
C ASN A 747 11.98 40.00 5.58
N ASN A 748 11.99 39.27 6.70
CA ASN A 748 12.75 38.03 6.88
C ASN A 748 11.87 36.80 7.16
N CYS A 749 12.48 35.63 6.97
CA CYS A 749 11.87 34.31 7.15
C CYS A 749 12.64 33.49 8.19
N GLY A 750 12.78 34.02 9.42
CA GLY A 750 13.66 33.42 10.43
C GLY A 750 13.19 32.13 11.12
N THR A 751 12.03 31.57 10.75
CA THR A 751 11.43 30.37 11.37
C THR A 751 11.01 29.38 10.29
N TRP A 752 10.66 28.15 10.63
CA TRP A 752 10.25 27.10 9.69
C TRP A 752 9.12 27.47 8.73
N MET A 753 8.30 28.46 9.08
CA MET A 753 7.35 29.06 8.16
C MET A 753 8.05 30.10 7.27
N ASP A 754 8.90 29.65 6.34
CA ASP A 754 9.94 30.49 5.69
C ASP A 754 9.70 30.87 4.22
N LYS A 755 8.47 30.74 3.71
CA LYS A 755 8.19 31.07 2.31
C LYS A 755 8.42 32.56 1.98
N MET A 756 9.49 32.82 1.23
CA MET A 756 9.74 34.11 0.58
C MET A 756 8.96 34.19 -0.74
N GLY A 757 8.20 35.27 -0.95
CA GLY A 757 7.43 35.46 -2.18
C GLY A 757 8.34 35.71 -3.38
N SER A 758 7.95 35.20 -4.54
CA SER A 758 8.78 35.17 -5.75
C SER A 758 8.04 35.56 -7.04
N SER A 759 6.77 35.98 -6.97
CA SER A 759 5.98 36.43 -8.13
C SER A 759 6.02 37.95 -8.25
N PRO A 760 6.73 38.52 -9.25
CA PRO A 760 6.60 39.93 -9.59
C PRO A 760 5.20 40.25 -10.09
N HIS A 761 4.58 39.33 -10.82
CA HIS A 761 3.26 39.52 -11.44
C HIS A 761 2.15 39.74 -10.41
N ALA A 762 2.19 38.97 -9.31
CA ALA A 762 1.24 39.09 -8.21
C ALA A 762 1.65 40.13 -7.15
N GLY A 763 2.83 40.76 -7.31
CA GLY A 763 3.35 41.75 -6.35
C GLY A 763 3.71 41.17 -4.98
N ASN A 764 4.12 39.90 -4.91
CA ASN A 764 4.61 39.28 -3.67
C ASN A 764 6.13 39.04 -3.65
N LYS A 765 6.84 39.29 -4.76
CA LYS A 765 8.30 39.12 -4.83
C LYS A 765 9.02 39.89 -3.70
N GLY A 766 9.85 39.18 -2.94
CA GLY A 766 10.64 39.72 -1.84
C GLY A 766 9.87 40.00 -0.55
N LEU A 767 8.57 39.65 -0.51
CA LEU A 767 7.76 39.74 0.69
C LEU A 767 7.63 38.34 1.33
N PRO A 768 8.04 38.16 2.59
CA PRO A 768 7.72 36.97 3.35
C PRO A 768 6.21 36.74 3.43
N ALA A 769 5.77 35.49 3.25
CA ALA A 769 4.38 35.10 3.47
C ALA A 769 4.02 35.12 4.96
N THR A 770 4.95 34.68 5.79
CA THR A 770 4.77 34.43 7.22
C THR A 770 5.99 34.92 8.00
N PRO A 771 6.29 36.23 8.00
CA PRO A 771 7.33 36.76 8.88
C PRO A 771 6.86 36.56 10.33
N ARG A 772 7.63 35.79 11.10
CA ARG A 772 7.36 35.48 12.51
C ARG A 772 8.40 36.13 13.40
N ASP A 773 8.51 37.45 13.25
CA ASP A 773 9.41 38.29 14.03
C ASP A 773 8.88 38.50 15.46
N GLY A 774 9.77 38.90 16.37
CA GLY A 774 9.49 38.91 17.80
C GLY A 774 9.69 37.53 18.44
N ALA A 775 8.89 37.21 19.46
CA ALA A 775 8.98 35.96 20.21
C ALA A 775 8.06 34.89 19.61
N ALA A 776 8.61 34.05 18.73
CA ALA A 776 7.90 32.88 18.18
C ALA A 776 7.70 31.81 19.27
N VAL A 777 6.51 31.20 19.33
CA VAL A 777 6.09 30.34 20.45
C VAL A 777 6.98 29.11 20.66
N GLU A 778 7.43 28.46 19.59
CA GLU A 778 8.24 27.24 19.66
C GLU A 778 9.63 27.51 20.22
N LEU A 779 10.20 28.69 19.97
CA LEU A 779 11.51 29.06 20.49
C LEU A 779 11.50 29.19 22.01
N GLN A 780 10.36 29.59 22.58
CA GLN A 780 10.24 29.73 24.04
C GLN A 780 10.18 28.37 24.71
N GLY A 781 9.47 27.41 24.11
CA GLY A 781 9.43 26.03 24.57
C GLY A 781 10.79 25.35 24.49
N LEU A 782 11.50 25.53 23.36
CA LEU A 782 12.86 25.01 23.17
C LEU A 782 13.84 25.64 24.15
N ALA A 783 13.82 26.97 24.30
CA ALA A 783 14.69 27.69 25.22
C ALA A 783 14.46 27.28 26.69
N LEU A 784 13.20 27.12 27.10
CA LEU A 784 12.88 26.65 28.45
C LEU A 784 13.41 25.23 28.68
N PHE A 785 13.15 24.32 27.74
CA PHE A 785 13.64 22.95 27.82
C PHE A 785 15.16 22.89 27.92
N VAL A 786 15.88 23.66 27.08
CA VAL A 786 17.35 23.75 27.13
C VAL A 786 17.83 24.34 28.45
N ALA A 787 17.24 25.43 28.92
CA ALA A 787 17.64 26.07 30.18
C ALA A 787 17.47 25.13 31.39
N GLU A 788 16.39 24.36 31.44
CA GLU A 788 16.14 23.37 32.50
C GLU A 788 17.12 22.19 32.44
N SER A 789 17.39 21.68 31.23
CA SER A 789 18.38 20.62 31.02
C SER A 789 19.79 21.10 31.39
N LEU A 790 20.18 22.32 31.03
CA LEU A 790 21.49 22.88 31.39
C LEU A 790 21.61 23.14 32.89
N ALA A 791 20.57 23.63 33.56
CA ALA A 791 20.57 23.75 35.02
C ALA A 791 20.81 22.39 35.70
N THR A 792 20.18 21.33 35.17
CA THR A 792 20.36 19.96 35.66
C THR A 792 21.79 19.47 35.40
N LEU A 793 22.30 19.61 34.18
CA LEU A 793 23.65 19.17 33.79
C LEU A 793 24.74 19.93 34.56
N HIS A 794 24.55 21.21 34.82
CA HIS A 794 25.46 22.01 35.65
C HIS A 794 25.44 21.52 37.10
N SER A 795 24.27 21.26 37.68
CA SER A 795 24.15 20.74 39.06
C SER A 795 24.84 19.37 39.26
N LYS A 796 24.97 18.59 38.17
CA LYS A 796 25.71 17.33 38.14
C LYS A 796 27.23 17.49 37.93
N GLY A 797 27.71 18.71 37.68
CA GLY A 797 29.12 18.99 37.37
C GLY A 797 29.54 18.60 35.95
N VAL A 798 28.58 18.41 35.03
CA VAL A 798 28.84 17.96 33.65
C VAL A 798 28.97 19.17 32.71
N PHE A 799 28.11 20.18 32.87
CA PHE A 799 28.17 21.42 32.10
C PHE A 799 28.85 22.53 32.94
N PRO A 800 29.96 23.13 32.47
CA PRO A 800 30.81 23.93 33.35
C PRO A 800 30.27 25.32 33.68
N TYR A 801 29.34 25.85 32.89
CA TYR A 801 28.78 27.19 33.08
C TYR A 801 27.51 27.15 33.94
N ASP A 802 27.35 28.09 34.87
CA ASP A 802 26.20 28.22 35.76
C ASP A 802 25.08 29.13 35.21
N GLY A 803 25.39 29.93 34.20
CA GLY A 803 24.51 30.90 33.57
C GLY A 803 25.20 31.76 32.53
N LEU A 804 24.50 32.80 32.08
CA LEU A 804 24.94 33.78 31.07
C LEU A 804 25.48 35.03 31.74
N HIS A 805 26.59 35.57 31.22
CA HIS A 805 27.35 36.66 31.86
C HIS A 805 27.51 37.85 30.92
N ASN A 806 27.19 39.08 31.33
CA ASN A 806 27.44 40.25 30.46
C ASN A 806 28.77 40.93 30.81
N GLU A 807 29.76 40.91 29.90
CA GLU A 807 30.99 41.68 30.09
C GLU A 807 30.69 43.19 29.99
N GLY A 808 30.63 43.87 31.14
CA GLY A 808 30.42 45.32 31.24
C GLY A 808 29.14 45.76 31.97
N ARG A 809 28.30 44.82 32.42
CA ARG A 809 27.16 45.07 33.32
C ARG A 809 27.19 44.00 34.40
N ASP A 810 27.04 44.35 35.69
CA ASP A 810 26.98 43.40 36.83
C ASP A 810 25.71 42.49 36.80
N LYS A 811 25.34 41.95 35.64
CA LYS A 811 24.13 41.16 35.40
C LYS A 811 24.52 39.76 34.95
N HIS A 812 24.34 38.82 35.87
CA HIS A 812 24.40 37.38 35.67
C HIS A 812 22.97 36.82 35.60
N LEU A 813 22.72 35.89 34.68
CA LEU A 813 21.45 35.20 34.55
C LEU A 813 21.69 33.69 34.64
N MET A 814 21.43 33.10 35.81
CA MET A 814 21.60 31.66 36.00
C MET A 814 20.60 30.86 35.16
N TRP A 815 20.94 29.62 34.78
CA TRP A 815 20.03 28.77 34.00
C TRP A 815 18.66 28.57 34.67
N SER A 816 18.65 28.35 35.99
CA SER A 816 17.44 28.19 36.79
C SER A 816 16.62 29.47 36.89
N GLU A 817 17.27 30.64 36.93
CA GLU A 817 16.62 31.94 36.93
C GLU A 817 16.00 32.25 35.56
N TRP A 818 16.70 31.95 34.48
CA TRP A 818 16.18 32.10 33.12
C TRP A 818 14.97 31.20 32.87
N ALA A 819 15.04 29.92 33.26
CA ALA A 819 13.93 28.98 33.18
C ALA A 819 12.71 29.49 33.97
N LYS A 820 12.93 29.99 35.20
CA LYS A 820 11.86 30.59 36.02
C LYS A 820 11.26 31.84 35.38
N LEU A 821 12.09 32.68 34.75
CA LEU A 821 11.65 33.88 34.07
C LEU A 821 10.77 33.54 32.85
N LEU A 822 11.18 32.57 32.05
CA LEU A 822 10.40 32.03 30.93
C LEU A 822 9.05 31.48 31.41
N ARG A 823 9.05 30.62 32.44
CA ARG A 823 7.81 30.02 32.99
C ARG A 823 6.83 31.05 33.54
N SER A 824 7.32 32.07 34.23
CA SER A 824 6.46 33.11 34.80
C SER A 824 5.92 34.07 33.74
N SER A 825 6.70 34.35 32.70
CA SER A 825 6.29 35.26 31.62
C SER A 825 5.38 34.58 30.60
N PHE A 826 5.58 33.30 30.28
CA PHE A 826 4.86 32.64 29.18
C PHE A 826 3.33 32.74 29.29
N PRO A 827 2.67 32.43 30.43
CA PRO A 827 1.22 32.51 30.55
C PRO A 827 0.66 33.91 30.31
N GLU A 828 1.32 34.94 30.85
CA GLU A 828 0.86 36.34 30.75
C GLU A 828 0.84 36.83 29.30
N TYR A 829 1.85 36.48 28.51
CA TYR A 829 2.03 37.05 27.17
C TYR A 829 1.42 36.18 26.06
N PHE A 830 1.50 34.85 26.18
CA PHE A 830 1.09 33.93 25.12
C PHE A 830 -0.33 33.39 25.26
N TYR A 831 -0.90 33.27 26.45
CA TYR A 831 -2.25 32.71 26.59
C TYR A 831 -3.33 33.76 26.31
N VAL A 832 -4.32 33.38 25.50
CA VAL A 832 -5.51 34.21 25.23
C VAL A 832 -6.69 33.57 25.95
N SER A 833 -7.02 34.07 27.13
CA SER A 833 -8.16 33.60 27.92
C SER A 833 -9.48 34.24 27.46
N ASP A 834 -10.58 33.82 28.08
CA ASP A 834 -11.87 34.50 27.90
C ASP A 834 -11.88 35.95 28.40
N SER A 835 -11.00 36.30 29.33
CA SER A 835 -10.88 37.64 29.90
C SER A 835 -9.90 38.55 29.16
N THR A 836 -9.11 38.05 28.21
CA THR A 836 -8.16 38.89 27.45
C THR A 836 -8.90 39.90 26.57
N ASP A 837 -8.76 41.20 26.83
CA ASP A 837 -9.38 42.23 26.00
C ASP A 837 -8.38 42.78 24.98
N HIS A 838 -8.55 42.43 23.69
CA HIS A 838 -7.75 42.95 22.60
C HIS A 838 -8.49 42.85 21.26
N GLN A 839 -8.47 43.92 20.47
CA GLN A 839 -9.25 44.04 19.22
C GLN A 839 -8.82 43.09 18.09
N LEU A 840 -7.60 42.55 18.14
CA LEU A 840 -7.04 41.65 17.11
C LEU A 840 -7.23 40.16 17.43
N ILE A 841 -7.99 39.81 18.47
CA ILE A 841 -8.26 38.42 18.83
C ILE A 841 -9.19 37.79 17.79
N ASN A 842 -8.73 36.73 17.13
CA ASN A 842 -9.59 35.88 16.30
C ASN A 842 -10.30 34.81 17.16
N ARG A 843 -9.53 34.05 17.95
CA ARG A 843 -10.05 33.02 18.86
C ARG A 843 -9.53 33.18 20.28
N ARG A 844 -10.31 32.65 21.23
CA ARG A 844 -10.00 32.59 22.66
C ARG A 844 -9.74 31.14 23.08
N ASN A 845 -9.15 30.98 24.26
CA ASN A 845 -8.64 29.71 24.79
C ASN A 845 -7.60 29.09 23.85
N ILE A 846 -6.69 29.93 23.37
CA ILE A 846 -5.59 29.56 22.47
C ILE A 846 -4.26 30.04 23.06
N ILE A 847 -3.17 29.47 22.55
CA ILE A 847 -1.82 30.00 22.72
C ILE A 847 -1.49 30.78 21.44
N LYS A 848 -1.07 32.03 21.60
CA LYS A 848 -0.59 32.90 20.52
C LYS A 848 0.54 32.24 19.74
N ASP A 849 0.61 32.54 18.45
CA ASP A 849 1.70 32.05 17.61
C ASP A 849 3.02 32.80 17.84
N SER A 850 2.91 34.09 18.15
CA SER A 850 4.03 34.97 18.48
C SER A 850 3.62 36.05 19.48
N VAL A 851 4.62 36.69 20.08
CA VAL A 851 4.44 37.90 20.88
C VAL A 851 5.39 38.98 20.35
N GLY A 852 4.83 40.16 20.09
CA GLY A 852 5.62 41.33 19.73
C GLY A 852 5.97 41.42 18.26
N SER A 853 5.33 40.64 17.37
CA SER A 853 5.53 40.75 15.93
C SER A 853 5.28 42.15 15.40
N THR A 854 5.92 42.51 14.29
CA THR A 854 5.68 43.81 13.63
C THR A 854 4.23 43.91 13.15
N GLN A 855 3.67 42.82 12.61
CA GLN A 855 2.27 42.73 12.18
C GLN A 855 1.38 42.21 13.31
N LYS A 856 0.93 43.09 14.20
CA LYS A 856 0.28 42.72 15.49
C LYS A 856 -0.87 41.70 15.45
N PHE A 857 -1.57 41.52 14.33
CA PHE A 857 -2.63 40.51 14.25
C PHE A 857 -2.07 39.08 14.16
N THR A 858 -0.84 38.90 13.65
CA THR A 858 -0.21 37.58 13.51
C THR A 858 0.08 36.93 14.85
N ASP A 859 0.33 37.73 15.89
CA ASP A 859 0.43 37.25 17.29
C ASP A 859 -0.80 36.43 17.70
N PHE A 860 -2.00 36.83 17.27
CA PHE A 860 -3.28 36.24 17.70
C PHE A 860 -3.82 35.15 16.74
N GLN A 861 -3.02 34.73 15.75
CA GLN A 861 -3.42 33.65 14.86
C GLN A 861 -3.37 32.29 15.56
N LEU A 862 -4.43 31.50 15.41
CA LEU A 862 -4.39 30.09 15.81
C LEU A 862 -3.58 29.31 14.77
N ARG A 863 -2.37 28.89 15.17
CA ARG A 863 -1.42 28.09 14.39
C ARG A 863 -0.96 26.89 15.20
N PRO A 864 -0.43 25.83 14.57
CA PRO A 864 -0.08 24.60 15.28
C PRO A 864 1.28 24.69 16.00
N ASN A 865 2.03 25.78 15.89
CA ASN A 865 3.40 25.91 16.40
C ASN A 865 3.52 25.72 17.92
N PHE A 866 2.50 26.14 18.70
CA PHE A 866 2.50 25.94 20.14
C PHE A 866 2.52 24.46 20.55
N CYS A 867 2.13 23.55 19.64
CA CYS A 867 2.20 22.12 19.88
C CYS A 867 3.64 21.67 20.08
N ILE A 868 4.62 22.30 19.44
CA ILE A 868 6.05 22.03 19.64
C ILE A 868 6.42 22.32 21.10
N THR A 869 6.02 23.48 21.61
CA THR A 869 6.24 23.90 23.00
C THR A 869 5.60 22.92 23.99
N LEU A 870 4.31 22.62 23.83
CA LEU A 870 3.62 21.68 24.71
C LEU A 870 4.13 20.23 24.58
N SER A 871 4.71 19.86 23.43
CA SER A 871 5.31 18.54 23.23
C SER A 871 6.60 18.34 24.01
N LEU A 872 7.29 19.43 24.40
CA LEU A 872 8.54 19.42 25.18
C LEU A 872 8.29 19.76 26.65
N VAL A 873 7.55 20.85 26.90
CA VAL A 873 7.26 21.42 28.23
C VAL A 873 5.74 21.51 28.45
N PRO A 874 5.05 20.37 28.66
CA PRO A 874 3.58 20.30 28.73
C PRO A 874 2.96 21.06 29.93
N ASP A 875 3.76 21.52 30.89
CA ASP A 875 3.35 22.29 32.07
C ASP A 875 3.82 23.74 32.07
N ILE A 876 4.21 24.28 30.91
CA ILE A 876 4.50 25.72 30.78
C ILE A 876 3.26 26.59 31.03
N LEU A 877 2.07 26.00 30.89
CA LEU A 877 0.77 26.55 31.28
C LEU A 877 0.07 25.62 32.28
N PRO A 878 -0.92 26.13 33.03
CA PRO A 878 -1.89 25.27 33.72
C PRO A 878 -2.43 24.18 32.79
N PRO A 879 -2.43 22.89 33.20
CA PRO A 879 -2.79 21.78 32.31
C PRO A 879 -4.15 21.92 31.62
N ASN A 880 -5.14 22.51 32.29
CA ASN A 880 -6.46 22.76 31.71
C ASN A 880 -6.39 23.76 30.54
N GLU A 881 -5.61 24.83 30.67
CA GLU A 881 -5.46 25.86 29.63
C GLU A 881 -4.70 25.31 28.41
N ALA A 882 -3.65 24.53 28.66
CA ALA A 882 -2.92 23.80 27.63
C ALA A 882 -3.83 22.82 26.88
N TRP A 883 -4.66 22.08 27.61
CA TRP A 883 -5.62 21.13 27.04
C TRP A 883 -6.69 21.82 26.20
N GLN A 884 -7.29 22.92 26.66
CA GLN A 884 -8.26 23.67 25.86
C GLN A 884 -7.64 24.20 24.56
N SER A 885 -6.38 24.65 24.61
CA SER A 885 -5.66 25.09 23.42
C SER A 885 -5.43 23.95 22.42
N LEU A 886 -5.07 22.76 22.92
CA LEU A 886 -4.94 21.56 22.09
C LEU A 886 -6.28 21.09 21.52
N LEU A 887 -7.39 21.18 22.27
CA LEU A 887 -8.73 20.90 21.75
C LEU A 887 -9.13 21.90 20.66
N ALA A 888 -8.73 23.17 20.77
CA ALA A 888 -8.93 24.15 19.70
C ALA A 888 -8.15 23.77 18.43
N ALA A 889 -6.87 23.38 18.56
CA ALA A 889 -6.10 22.88 17.42
C ALA A 889 -6.69 21.60 16.81
N SER A 890 -7.13 20.65 17.65
CA SER A 890 -7.82 19.43 17.23
C SER A 890 -9.07 19.74 16.41
N LYS A 891 -9.87 20.70 16.88
CA LYS A 891 -11.14 21.06 16.26
C LYS A 891 -10.98 21.85 14.95
N PHE A 892 -10.04 22.79 14.91
CA PHE A 892 -9.97 23.78 13.82
C PHE A 892 -8.82 23.55 12.85
N LEU A 893 -7.72 22.93 13.31
CA LEU A 893 -6.50 22.77 12.50
C LEU A 893 -6.27 21.34 12.03
N LEU A 894 -6.64 20.32 12.81
CA LEU A 894 -6.31 18.94 12.49
C LEU A 894 -6.97 18.49 11.18
N GLY A 895 -6.14 18.12 10.19
CA GLY A 895 -6.57 17.53 8.92
C GLY A 895 -6.47 15.99 8.98
N PRO A 896 -6.80 15.26 7.91
CA PRO A 896 -6.75 13.80 7.89
C PRO A 896 -5.37 13.24 8.20
N LEU A 897 -4.32 13.76 7.56
CA LEU A 897 -2.93 13.37 7.76
C LEU A 897 -2.13 14.47 8.47
N GLY A 898 -2.13 15.71 7.96
CA GLY A 898 -1.40 16.81 8.57
C GLY A 898 -2.24 17.67 9.52
N ILE A 899 -1.63 18.75 10.01
CA ILE A 899 -2.31 19.82 10.75
C ILE A 899 -2.17 21.13 9.97
N ARG A 900 -3.29 21.83 9.77
CA ARG A 900 -3.34 23.09 9.01
C ARG A 900 -2.41 24.11 9.67
N THR A 901 -1.61 24.77 8.85
CA THR A 901 -0.66 25.80 9.30
C THR A 901 -1.31 27.10 9.76
N LEU A 902 -2.57 27.32 9.41
CA LEU A 902 -3.38 28.46 9.83
C LEU A 902 -4.85 28.06 9.95
N ASP A 903 -5.56 28.70 10.87
CA ASP A 903 -7.00 28.57 11.08
C ASP A 903 -7.82 28.90 9.81
N PRO A 904 -8.71 28.00 9.36
CA PRO A 904 -9.58 28.23 8.20
C PRO A 904 -10.49 29.46 8.27
N SER A 905 -10.73 30.02 9.47
CA SER A 905 -11.52 31.25 9.62
C SER A 905 -10.71 32.53 9.39
N ASP A 906 -9.38 32.43 9.35
CA ASP A 906 -8.51 33.59 9.08
C ASP A 906 -8.64 34.02 7.61
N TYR A 907 -8.64 35.34 7.38
CA TYR A 907 -8.79 35.90 6.04
C TYR A 907 -7.61 35.59 5.11
N THR A 908 -6.42 35.23 5.65
CA THR A 908 -5.25 34.84 4.85
C THR A 908 -5.19 33.34 4.57
N TYR A 909 -6.14 32.54 5.07
CA TYR A 909 -6.15 31.10 4.89
C TYR A 909 -6.30 30.68 3.42
N ASN A 910 -5.35 29.87 2.94
CA ASN A 910 -5.35 29.24 1.62
C ASN A 910 -4.74 27.83 1.70
N GLY A 911 -5.59 26.81 1.79
CA GLY A 911 -5.16 25.42 2.05
C GLY A 911 -4.51 24.65 0.91
N ASN A 912 -4.45 25.18 -0.32
CA ASN A 912 -3.94 24.45 -1.48
C ASN A 912 -2.67 25.08 -2.03
N TYR A 913 -1.52 24.44 -1.79
CA TYR A 913 -0.22 24.88 -2.26
C TYR A 913 0.07 24.39 -3.68
N PHE A 914 0.34 25.36 -4.56
CA PHE A 914 0.83 25.14 -5.92
C PHE A 914 2.01 26.09 -6.16
N ASN A 915 3.22 25.55 -6.16
CA ASN A 915 4.44 26.36 -6.29
C ASN A 915 4.60 26.97 -7.69
N ASP A 916 3.97 26.36 -8.69
CA ASP A 916 3.97 26.75 -10.09
C ASP A 916 2.85 27.75 -10.45
N ASP A 917 1.99 28.16 -9.50
CA ASP A 917 0.92 29.13 -9.72
C ASP A 917 1.46 30.47 -10.23
N GLN A 918 1.21 30.78 -11.51
CA GLN A 918 1.58 32.05 -12.16
C GLN A 918 0.44 33.09 -12.16
N SER A 919 -0.61 32.90 -11.37
CA SER A 919 -1.73 33.83 -11.31
C SER A 919 -1.34 35.19 -10.73
N SER A 920 -2.24 36.16 -10.86
CA SER A 920 -2.12 37.48 -10.23
C SER A 920 -2.59 37.48 -8.77
N ASN A 921 -3.03 36.33 -8.23
CA ASN A 921 -3.47 36.25 -6.84
C ASN A 921 -2.27 36.25 -5.89
N LYS A 922 -2.04 37.40 -5.23
CA LYS A 922 -0.94 37.56 -4.27
C LYS A 922 -0.86 36.43 -3.24
N ALA A 923 -2.02 35.97 -2.75
CA ALA A 923 -2.13 35.00 -1.67
C ALA A 923 -1.59 33.60 -2.04
N THR A 924 -1.62 33.21 -3.32
CA THR A 924 -1.28 31.85 -3.77
C THR A 924 -0.14 31.81 -4.78
N ALA A 925 0.06 32.88 -5.55
CA ALA A 925 1.03 32.93 -6.64
C ALA A 925 2.44 32.56 -6.18
N ALA A 926 3.10 31.70 -6.96
CA ALA A 926 4.39 31.08 -6.67
C ALA A 926 4.46 30.38 -5.30
N GLY A 927 3.32 29.87 -4.83
CA GLY A 927 3.19 29.13 -3.60
C GLY A 927 3.28 29.97 -2.32
N TRP A 928 2.94 31.27 -2.36
CA TRP A 928 3.04 32.16 -1.19
C TRP A 928 2.22 31.69 0.02
N ASN A 929 1.26 30.79 -0.18
CA ASN A 929 0.46 30.17 0.87
C ASN A 929 1.08 28.91 1.53
N TYR A 930 2.35 28.58 1.28
CA TYR A 930 3.01 27.35 1.77
C TYR A 930 2.78 27.05 3.27
N HIS A 931 2.71 28.10 4.10
CA HIS A 931 2.42 28.03 5.54
C HIS A 931 1.18 28.83 5.96
N GLN A 932 0.20 28.98 5.08
CA GLN A 932 -1.04 29.71 5.36
C GLN A 932 -2.29 28.85 5.16
N GLY A 933 -2.20 27.55 5.44
CA GLY A 933 -3.33 26.64 5.31
C GLY A 933 -2.99 25.20 4.98
N PRO A 934 -1.96 24.89 4.16
CA PRO A 934 -1.55 23.52 3.90
C PRO A 934 -1.30 22.76 5.21
N GLU A 935 -1.49 21.45 5.16
CA GLU A 935 -1.51 20.56 6.31
C GLU A 935 -0.16 19.86 6.47
N TRP A 936 0.58 20.16 7.53
CA TRP A 936 1.94 19.68 7.73
C TRP A 936 1.99 18.49 8.68
N LEU A 937 2.77 17.45 8.35
CA LEU A 937 2.73 16.17 9.08
C LEU A 937 3.66 16.13 10.29
N TRP A 938 4.84 16.77 10.24
CA TRP A 938 5.75 16.77 11.40
C TRP A 938 5.13 17.47 12.61
N VAL A 939 4.44 18.61 12.39
CA VAL A 939 3.72 19.33 13.45
C VAL A 939 2.49 18.55 13.93
N ALA A 940 1.88 17.74 13.06
CA ALA A 940 0.85 16.80 13.50
C ALA A 940 1.45 15.77 14.47
N GLY A 941 2.67 15.28 14.23
CA GLY A 941 3.42 14.45 15.17
C GLY A 941 3.65 15.14 16.53
N THR A 942 4.11 16.39 16.55
CA THR A 942 4.31 17.13 17.81
C THR A 942 2.98 17.42 18.53
N PHE A 943 1.90 17.69 17.79
CA PHE A 943 0.54 17.78 18.34
C PHE A 943 0.11 16.49 19.03
N LEU A 944 0.30 15.32 18.41
CA LEU A 944 -0.06 14.03 19.03
C LEU A 944 0.76 13.77 20.30
N ARG A 945 2.05 14.11 20.29
CA ARG A 945 2.91 14.05 21.48
C ARG A 945 2.44 15.00 22.57
N ALA A 946 2.07 16.24 22.23
CA ALA A 946 1.55 17.21 23.19
C ALA A 946 0.20 16.75 23.80
N MET A 947 -0.70 16.20 22.98
CA MET A 947 -1.99 15.65 23.41
C MET A 947 -1.82 14.63 24.54
N ILE A 948 -0.97 13.61 24.35
CA ILE A 948 -0.80 12.58 25.38
C ILE A 948 -0.09 13.11 26.63
N ARG A 949 0.96 13.92 26.48
CA ARG A 949 1.74 14.47 27.61
C ARG A 949 0.94 15.45 28.48
N VAL A 950 0.07 16.26 27.88
CA VAL A 950 -0.82 17.16 28.64
C VAL A 950 -1.96 16.37 29.30
N ALA A 951 -2.54 15.40 28.58
CA ALA A 951 -3.61 14.56 29.13
C ALA A 951 -3.17 13.78 30.38
N GLU A 952 -1.92 13.31 30.42
CA GLU A 952 -1.32 12.68 31.61
C GLU A 952 -1.36 13.55 32.86
N LYS A 953 -1.24 14.87 32.70
CA LYS A 953 -1.29 15.82 33.82
C LYS A 953 -2.72 16.12 34.30
N LEU A 954 -3.74 15.76 33.52
CA LEU A 954 -5.15 16.01 33.83
C LEU A 954 -5.86 14.81 34.44
N GLY A 955 -5.69 13.62 33.85
CA GLY A 955 -6.27 12.40 34.39
C GLY A 955 -6.72 11.39 33.34
N ALA A 956 -7.44 10.36 33.81
CA ALA A 956 -7.80 9.20 33.01
C ALA A 956 -8.81 9.50 31.88
N ALA A 957 -9.67 10.52 32.05
CA ALA A 957 -10.69 10.86 31.06
C ALA A 957 -10.05 11.48 29.81
N GLU A 958 -9.23 12.51 30.00
CA GLU A 958 -8.50 13.22 28.95
C GLU A 958 -7.48 12.28 28.29
N LYS A 959 -6.84 11.41 29.06
CA LYS A 959 -5.95 10.38 28.50
C LYS A 959 -6.69 9.43 27.56
N ARG A 960 -7.93 9.02 27.90
CA ARG A 960 -8.74 8.19 27.02
C ARG A 960 -9.11 8.94 25.73
N GLU A 961 -9.48 10.21 25.84
CA GLU A 961 -9.80 11.05 24.69
C GLU A 961 -8.60 11.23 23.75
N ALA A 962 -7.43 11.57 24.30
CA ALA A 962 -6.18 11.67 23.55
C ALA A 962 -5.83 10.33 22.86
N MET A 963 -5.94 9.21 23.58
CA MET A 963 -5.63 7.88 23.02
C MET A 963 -6.55 7.47 21.88
N THR A 964 -7.85 7.81 21.94
CA THR A 964 -8.78 7.55 20.83
C THR A 964 -8.35 8.33 19.59
N LEU A 965 -8.11 9.64 19.73
CA LEU A 965 -7.68 10.49 18.63
C LEU A 965 -6.35 9.99 18.02
N ILE A 966 -5.38 9.64 18.87
CA ILE A 966 -4.06 9.19 18.41
C ILE A 966 -4.20 7.88 17.63
N LYS A 967 -4.99 6.91 18.12
CA LYS A 967 -5.21 5.63 17.40
C LYS A 967 -5.78 5.85 16.00
N ASP A 968 -6.77 6.73 15.87
CA ASP A 968 -7.37 7.06 14.58
C ASP A 968 -6.33 7.66 13.61
N LYS A 969 -5.44 8.52 14.12
CA LYS A 969 -4.35 9.09 13.33
C LYS A 969 -3.28 8.08 12.95
N LEU A 970 -2.86 7.21 13.87
CA LEU A 970 -1.91 6.14 13.58
C LEU A 970 -2.43 5.21 12.49
N TYR A 971 -3.73 4.89 12.50
CA TYR A 971 -4.36 4.11 11.43
C TYR A 971 -4.32 4.84 10.07
N ALA A 972 -4.63 6.15 10.05
CA ALA A 972 -4.56 6.95 8.82
C ALA A 972 -3.14 6.99 8.23
N TYR A 973 -2.11 7.17 9.07
CA TYR A 973 -0.71 7.12 8.65
C TYR A 973 -0.32 5.75 8.11
N GLN A 974 -0.69 4.67 8.82
CA GLN A 974 -0.40 3.31 8.38
C GLN A 974 -1.05 3.02 7.01
N LYS A 975 -2.32 3.40 6.85
CA LYS A 975 -3.04 3.25 5.57
C LYS A 975 -2.34 3.98 4.44
N HIS A 976 -1.94 5.25 4.67
CA HIS A 976 -1.20 6.02 3.67
C HIS A 976 0.12 5.35 3.26
N MET A 977 0.92 4.90 4.24
CA MET A 977 2.20 4.24 3.98
C MET A 977 2.05 2.89 3.27
N LEU A 978 0.93 2.19 3.42
CA LEU A 978 0.64 0.96 2.68
C LEU A 978 0.30 1.23 1.21
N THR A 979 -0.36 2.34 0.92
CA THR A 979 -0.80 2.71 -0.44
C THR A 979 0.21 3.57 -1.20
N SER A 980 1.13 4.25 -0.51
CA SER A 980 2.15 5.12 -1.11
C SER A 980 3.29 4.31 -1.73
N ASP A 981 3.73 4.70 -2.94
CA ASP A 981 4.92 4.12 -3.57
C ASP A 981 6.19 4.31 -2.74
N TRP A 982 6.26 5.38 -1.95
CA TRP A 982 7.42 5.69 -1.11
C TRP A 982 7.41 4.90 0.21
N ARG A 983 6.27 4.30 0.57
CA ARG A 983 6.00 3.66 1.87
C ARG A 983 6.45 4.49 3.07
N SER A 984 6.31 5.80 2.93
CA SER A 984 6.68 6.84 3.87
C SER A 984 5.54 7.85 4.01
N LEU A 985 5.78 8.93 4.76
CA LEU A 985 4.83 10.02 4.95
C LEU A 985 5.34 11.28 4.24
N PRO A 986 4.45 12.04 3.59
CA PRO A 986 4.81 13.27 2.91
C PRO A 986 5.19 14.37 3.89
N GLU A 987 5.76 15.44 3.34
CA GLU A 987 6.01 16.68 4.06
C GLU A 987 4.70 17.37 4.47
N LEU A 988 3.79 17.49 3.49
CA LEU A 988 2.50 18.16 3.68
C LEU A 988 1.43 17.61 2.73
N THR A 989 0.18 17.91 3.07
CA THR A 989 -0.97 17.74 2.20
C THR A 989 -1.63 19.07 1.92
N ASN A 990 -2.35 19.13 0.80
CA ASN A 990 -3.29 20.21 0.56
C ASN A 990 -4.50 20.06 1.50
N LYS A 991 -5.46 20.97 1.36
CA LYS A 991 -6.66 21.03 2.18
C LYS A 991 -7.35 19.66 2.28
N ASP A 992 -7.71 19.28 3.50
CA ASP A 992 -8.46 18.08 3.83
C ASP A 992 -7.77 16.79 3.35
N GLY A 993 -6.44 16.73 3.46
CA GLY A 993 -5.64 15.56 3.10
C GLY A 993 -5.43 15.36 1.60
N ALA A 994 -5.79 16.34 0.76
CA ALA A 994 -5.63 16.25 -0.69
C ALA A 994 -4.14 16.14 -1.09
N PHE A 995 -3.88 15.43 -2.18
CA PHE A 995 -2.53 15.30 -2.73
C PHE A 995 -1.95 16.69 -3.08
N CYS A 996 -0.68 16.89 -2.74
CA CYS A 996 0.06 18.11 -3.03
C CYS A 996 1.25 17.79 -3.95
N PRO A 997 1.21 18.20 -5.23
CA PRO A 997 2.31 17.94 -6.17
C PRO A 997 3.65 18.56 -5.75
N GLY A 998 3.60 19.69 -5.04
CA GLY A 998 4.80 20.36 -4.52
C GLY A 998 5.31 19.82 -3.19
N SER A 999 4.64 18.82 -2.60
CA SER A 999 5.09 18.19 -1.35
C SER A 999 6.16 17.15 -1.65
N CYS A 1000 7.19 17.11 -0.83
CA CYS A 1000 8.06 15.94 -0.78
C CYS A 1000 7.24 14.71 -0.35
N PRO A 1001 7.27 13.58 -1.07
CA PRO A 1001 6.45 12.40 -0.77
C PRO A 1001 6.98 11.54 0.39
N ALA A 1002 8.26 11.68 0.74
CA ALA A 1002 8.89 11.03 1.89
C ALA A 1002 9.75 12.06 2.64
N GLN A 1003 9.40 12.36 3.88
CA GLN A 1003 10.02 13.48 4.60
C GLN A 1003 10.50 13.07 6.01
N ALA A 1004 11.74 13.44 6.34
CA ALA A 1004 12.46 12.97 7.52
C ALA A 1004 11.77 13.36 8.83
N TRP A 1005 11.39 14.64 8.98
CA TRP A 1005 10.75 15.13 10.21
C TRP A 1005 9.34 14.57 10.44
N SER A 1006 8.61 14.22 9.38
CA SER A 1006 7.25 13.64 9.46
C SER A 1006 7.33 12.26 10.10
N ILE A 1007 8.35 11.47 9.72
CA ILE A 1007 8.63 10.17 10.31
C ILE A 1007 9.16 10.31 11.74
N SER A 1008 10.13 11.21 11.97
CA SER A 1008 10.72 11.46 13.29
C SER A 1008 9.67 11.80 14.35
N CYS A 1009 8.88 12.86 14.11
CA CYS A 1009 7.93 13.35 15.10
C CYS A 1009 6.81 12.34 15.37
N LEU A 1010 6.49 11.48 14.39
CA LEU A 1010 5.55 10.38 14.61
C LEU A 1010 6.15 9.27 15.48
N ILE A 1011 7.44 8.92 15.31
CA ILE A 1011 8.15 7.99 16.20
C ILE A 1011 8.12 8.52 17.64
N GLU A 1012 8.43 9.81 17.84
CA GLU A 1012 8.40 10.41 19.17
C GLU A 1012 7.00 10.45 19.79
N ALA A 1013 5.95 10.64 18.98
CA ALA A 1013 4.57 10.55 19.45
C ALA A 1013 4.20 9.12 19.90
N ILE A 1014 4.62 8.10 19.15
CA ILE A 1014 4.41 6.69 19.52
C ILE A 1014 5.18 6.34 20.79
N GLU A 1015 6.42 6.81 20.92
CA GLU A 1015 7.24 6.63 22.12
C GLU A 1015 6.56 7.25 23.35
N ALA A 1016 6.02 8.47 23.22
CA ALA A 1016 5.28 9.12 24.30
C ALA A 1016 4.01 8.35 24.68
N VAL A 1017 3.29 7.80 23.71
CA VAL A 1017 2.14 6.92 23.96
C VAL A 1017 2.56 5.67 24.72
N LYS A 1018 3.63 5.01 24.30
CA LYS A 1018 4.14 3.80 24.97
C LYS A 1018 4.54 4.10 26.41
N ASN A 1019 5.24 5.21 26.66
CA ASN A 1019 5.65 5.60 28.01
C ASN A 1019 4.45 5.97 28.91
N SER A 1020 3.33 6.33 28.30
CA SER A 1020 2.08 6.58 29.02
C SER A 1020 1.37 5.30 29.43
N LEU A 1021 1.43 4.25 28.62
CA LEU A 1021 0.76 2.96 28.87
C LEU A 1021 1.40 2.24 30.06
#